data_AF-A0A3S9ZNY1-F1
#
_entry.id   AF-A0A3S9ZNY1-F1
#
_cell.length_a   1.000
_cell.length_b   1.000
_cell.length_c   1.000
_cell.angle_alpha   90.00
_cell.angle_beta   90.00
_cell.angle_gamma   90.00
#
_symmetry.space_group_name_H-M   'P 1'
#
loop_
_entity.id
_entity.type
_entity.pdbx_description
1 polymer ?
#
loop_
_entity_poly.entity_id
_entity_poly.type
_entity_poly.pdbx_seq_one_letter_code
_entity_poly.pdbx_strand_id
1 'polypeptide(L)'
;MLHDAVTRLPSQLWTPQRDAADCVLNAFAMGAERQLVVMPCGTGKTHLAVHIAHEIAPNSRSLVVVPTLDLLHQTARVWYDAGRKGTYLGLCSDKETSEAALAGVLTLTRDPADLTARLRAADGPTSVFVTYQSLHKLPPAHQEHLLPRWDLIVVDEAHRTAGARNKRWGIVHDNDAIPARHRLYLTATPRIWDVNKGITAEPVASMDDVTLYGKVAYRYSLAQAIHEGRLADYRIAAPEIHDPQLRAALALNGRRCLRTPQGDAMRVAAGQLALFEARARHGIRRTVVFSRSIVQCDAFAETLPETAAILPGRHADGLWTAAIHSGHSRALRKERTDRFASPGLPPARGTLGDLNVLCNVRLCVEGVDFPLADSVLFTDPKRSTIDIVQAIGRALRIAPGTDKIATLIIPVVFGPGQRPEEATFGTPYHLLHQVMIALRAYDEHVFVRLPVSGPASRLSHNDIAIRPARAREIAPHLMLRIMEPEPDVWDTGMAAAQQYFDDQGHLNVPSNYIDAAGFHLGCWLGYQRALKLAGNLTPARTAALATCKMTWSHPKGSTEHYLHLAQAYASEHGHLLAEPAHKFRGRPLGQWLAEQRQAAADGTLPPPYERALKDIDPYWNPSWPREWQRMCTRARAGRLTIPAGPLPTHADDLTRWLDEQFDAFPTLTKGQQSQLAALALRHDPLALALRRPHGHQARTHAQGLRAARRFFRRHQHLRVPADYADDHGGTRFPLGRWIADLRIMVGEGLLNHEEIDSVEALAMEWLPGLACDNAPAALPATPTTATLPADTAKPTPPPDLAQPSRHHPAFWIADRQSAPSALSEVLLHGGRRQLLSLPAGAGKTMIAATLASKTASPVCLVLGPDPTYLHHVVKTWRLVRPGPLAALNMRPTRNGNAGTTLASAGDLADWMTQQPPGSLVLARYRDAGLIAESHRDHDLPPWDHLIVEEAHRTAEGIIDPHHPHATIHYDDGILAHSRLYLTATPCIPYQLPVHADQMWDAWAVNMPNQPIFGIHQHTAERPELEADEVLSPYQWMQIHVPQPPPLPGPRWSNSPMRWRAQAIGAAHLIELNNLRRVVAVLKDLKQAEAFACQLAVQMLDAEIVVPPQGATRQQHNQPVIRCQRASDPMPPDLDAVVLPADHYTTIELVDALRPLMGQRPQRATQTAIIVPEAVAPNAPAPTEPTAVMRKVTAAIWAHDPTTFDQSAATRAAGERTLSRGNR
;
A
#
# COMPACT_ATOMS: atom_id res chain seq x y z
N MET A 1 26.43 24.10 38.94
CA MET A 1 27.87 24.43 38.83
C MET A 1 28.37 23.98 37.46
N LEU A 2 29.45 24.57 36.97
CA LEU A 2 30.20 24.18 35.76
C LEU A 2 29.36 23.98 34.49
N HIS A 3 29.32 25.02 33.66
CA HIS A 3 29.49 24.79 32.22
C HIS A 3 30.91 24.22 32.02
N ASP A 4 31.05 22.90 32.04
CA ASP A 4 32.19 22.30 31.36
C ASP A 4 32.04 22.64 29.88
N ALA A 5 33.03 23.36 29.35
CA ALA A 5 33.00 23.84 27.98
C ALA A 5 33.10 22.63 27.04
N VAL A 6 31.95 22.16 26.53
CA VAL A 6 31.86 21.10 25.52
C VAL A 6 32.82 21.47 24.39
N THR A 7 33.92 20.73 24.29
CA THR A 7 34.96 21.02 23.32
C THR A 7 34.37 20.87 21.93
N ARG A 8 34.18 22.00 21.24
CA ARG A 8 33.60 22.02 19.89
C ARG A 8 34.38 21.08 18.99
N LEU A 9 33.64 20.32 18.18
CA LEU A 9 34.24 19.44 17.18
C LEU A 9 35.16 20.26 16.25
N PRO A 10 36.34 19.74 15.85
CA PRO A 10 37.25 20.44 14.93
C PRO A 10 36.65 20.70 13.55
N SER A 11 35.64 19.92 13.13
CA SER A 11 34.85 20.21 11.92
C SER A 11 33.90 21.40 12.15
N GLN A 12 33.82 22.36 11.22
CA GLN A 12 32.94 23.52 11.35
C GLN A 12 31.65 23.38 10.54
N LEU A 13 30.50 23.69 11.15
CA LEU A 13 29.23 23.88 10.43
C LEU A 13 29.19 25.26 9.76
N TRP A 14 28.82 25.28 8.48
CA TRP A 14 28.49 26.49 7.71
C TRP A 14 27.01 26.88 7.92
N THR A 15 26.62 28.11 7.58
CA THR A 15 25.42 28.77 8.15
C THR A 15 24.15 27.92 8.13
N PRO A 16 23.63 27.40 6.99
CA PRO A 16 22.40 26.59 6.99
C PRO A 16 22.49 25.26 7.75
N GLN A 17 23.70 24.71 7.97
CA GLN A 17 23.87 23.57 8.88
C GLN A 17 23.83 24.01 10.35
N ARG A 18 24.38 25.18 10.67
CA ARG A 18 24.32 25.74 12.02
C ARG A 18 22.89 26.13 12.38
N ASP A 19 22.19 26.83 11.50
CA ASP A 19 20.78 27.17 11.66
C ASP A 19 19.91 25.91 11.84
N ALA A 20 20.20 24.84 11.07
CA ALA A 20 19.54 23.55 11.24
C ALA A 20 19.85 22.87 12.58
N ALA A 21 21.09 22.95 13.07
CA ALA A 21 21.49 22.43 14.37
C ALA A 21 20.79 23.22 15.48
N ASP A 22 20.89 24.55 15.46
CA ASP A 22 20.29 25.45 16.44
C ASP A 22 18.77 25.26 16.50
N CYS A 23 18.07 25.13 15.37
CA CYS A 23 16.63 24.82 15.35
C CYS A 23 16.29 23.47 16.00
N VAL A 24 17.08 22.42 15.74
CA VAL A 24 16.86 21.09 16.34
C VAL A 24 17.17 21.10 17.84
N LEU A 25 18.29 21.70 18.25
CA LEU A 25 18.76 21.79 19.62
C LEU A 25 17.77 22.60 20.49
N ASN A 26 17.33 23.77 20.00
CA ASN A 26 16.30 24.56 20.67
C ASN A 26 14.98 23.80 20.79
N ALA A 27 14.55 23.07 19.75
CA ALA A 27 13.30 22.31 19.80
C ALA A 27 13.35 21.13 20.78
N PHE A 28 14.48 20.43 20.88
CA PHE A 28 14.70 19.40 21.89
C PHE A 28 14.84 19.97 23.32
N ALA A 29 15.47 21.15 23.47
CA ALA A 29 15.54 21.87 24.75
C ALA A 29 14.16 22.35 25.22
N MET A 30 13.27 22.73 24.29
CA MET A 30 11.84 22.99 24.54
C MET A 30 10.99 21.71 24.76
N GLY A 31 11.63 20.55 24.96
CA GLY A 31 10.96 19.32 25.38
C GLY A 31 10.38 18.46 24.26
N ALA A 32 10.72 18.72 22.98
CA ALA A 32 10.32 17.81 21.91
C ALA A 32 11.06 16.46 21.98
N GLU A 33 10.36 15.36 21.76
CA GLU A 33 10.99 14.03 21.58
C GLU A 33 11.50 13.81 20.15
N ARG A 34 10.83 14.40 19.14
CA ARG A 34 10.97 14.02 17.73
C ARG A 34 11.11 15.27 16.85
N GLN A 35 12.09 15.28 15.94
CA GLN A 35 12.29 16.34 14.96
C GLN A 35 12.72 15.79 13.59
N LEU A 36 12.25 16.44 12.53
CA LEU A 36 12.56 16.13 11.13
C LEU A 36 13.36 17.27 10.50
N VAL A 37 14.49 16.95 9.86
CA VAL A 37 15.27 17.89 9.05
C VAL A 37 15.30 17.42 7.60
N VAL A 38 14.95 18.34 6.70
CA VAL A 38 14.93 18.10 5.25
C VAL A 38 16.08 18.86 4.60
N MET A 39 17.04 18.14 4.01
CA MET A 39 18.17 18.75 3.28
C MET A 39 18.57 17.91 2.07
N PRO A 40 19.07 18.50 0.97
CA PRO A 40 19.46 17.78 -0.23
C PRO A 40 20.59 16.76 0.00
N CYS A 41 20.84 15.90 -0.98
CA CYS A 41 22.01 15.04 -0.95
C CYS A 41 23.26 15.82 -1.35
N GLY A 42 24.37 15.57 -0.66
CA GLY A 42 25.62 16.34 -0.81
C GLY A 42 25.82 17.49 0.19
N THR A 43 24.77 18.07 0.78
CA THR A 43 24.87 19.23 1.68
C THR A 43 25.31 18.90 3.12
N GLY A 44 25.87 17.71 3.35
CA GLY A 44 26.50 17.32 4.62
C GLY A 44 25.56 16.94 5.78
N LYS A 45 24.41 16.30 5.52
CA LYS A 45 23.51 15.74 6.57
C LYS A 45 24.24 14.96 7.66
N THR A 46 25.27 14.18 7.30
CA THR A 46 26.09 13.39 8.23
C THR A 46 26.96 14.24 9.17
N HIS A 47 27.41 15.43 8.73
CA HIS A 47 28.11 16.39 9.59
C HIS A 47 27.14 17.09 10.56
N LEU A 48 25.95 17.46 10.08
CA LEU A 48 24.88 17.97 10.95
C LEU A 48 24.54 16.96 12.06
N ALA A 49 24.43 15.67 11.71
CA ALA A 49 24.14 14.60 12.65
C ALA A 49 25.17 14.47 13.78
N VAL A 50 26.47 14.47 13.47
CA VAL A 50 27.52 14.30 14.51
C VAL A 50 27.62 15.52 15.43
N HIS A 51 27.40 16.74 14.93
CA HIS A 51 27.35 17.95 15.75
C HIS A 51 26.16 17.94 16.72
N ILE A 52 24.95 17.65 16.22
CA ILE A 52 23.76 17.53 17.09
C ILE A 52 23.94 16.40 18.13
N ALA A 53 24.54 15.27 17.74
CA ALA A 53 24.88 14.19 18.67
C ALA A 53 25.96 14.57 19.70
N HIS A 54 26.85 15.51 19.37
CA HIS A 54 27.89 16.00 20.28
C HIS A 54 27.33 16.93 21.36
N GLU A 55 26.33 17.75 21.02
CA GLU A 55 25.73 18.67 22.00
C GLU A 55 24.62 18.03 22.84
N ILE A 56 23.84 17.08 22.28
CA ILE A 56 22.80 16.34 23.03
C ILE A 56 23.40 15.18 23.85
N ALA A 57 24.37 14.47 23.27
CA ALA A 57 24.97 13.26 23.84
C ALA A 57 26.52 13.37 23.92
N PRO A 58 27.08 14.36 24.63
CA PRO A 58 28.53 14.57 24.73
C PRO A 58 29.24 13.44 25.46
N ASN A 59 28.60 12.88 26.50
CA ASN A 59 29.14 11.83 27.37
C ASN A 59 28.23 10.57 27.40
N SER A 60 27.35 10.40 26.41
CA SER A 60 26.26 9.43 26.49
C SER A 60 25.95 8.71 25.16
N ARG A 61 24.77 8.08 25.03
CA ARG A 61 24.52 6.97 24.09
C ARG A 61 23.79 7.46 22.84
N SER A 62 24.47 7.34 21.70
CA SER A 62 23.97 7.72 20.38
C SER A 62 23.80 6.50 19.47
N LEU A 63 22.62 6.36 18.85
CA LEU A 63 22.33 5.35 17.84
C LEU A 63 22.18 6.02 16.46
N VAL A 64 22.77 5.44 15.42
CA VAL A 64 22.69 5.97 14.05
C VAL A 64 22.21 4.86 13.11
N VAL A 65 21.03 5.07 12.51
CA VAL A 65 20.35 4.09 11.65
C VAL A 65 20.61 4.43 10.18
N VAL A 66 21.15 3.48 9.40
CA VAL A 66 21.59 3.69 8.00
C VAL A 66 21.16 2.54 7.06
N PRO A 67 20.94 2.78 5.76
CA PRO A 67 20.40 1.76 4.83
C PRO A 67 21.38 0.72 4.30
N THR A 68 22.68 1.01 4.23
CA THR A 68 23.70 0.08 3.72
C THR A 68 24.92 -0.03 4.64
N LEU A 69 25.67 -1.14 4.48
CA LEU A 69 26.93 -1.41 5.17
C LEU A 69 28.02 -0.43 4.72
N ASP A 70 28.07 -0.12 3.42
CA ASP A 70 29.03 0.83 2.86
C ASP A 70 28.78 2.26 3.45
N LEU A 71 27.51 2.68 3.59
CA LEU A 71 27.15 3.94 4.26
C LEU A 71 27.33 3.89 5.80
N LEU A 72 27.25 2.72 6.44
CA LEU A 72 27.59 2.55 7.86
C LEU A 72 29.06 2.90 8.10
N HIS A 73 29.96 2.34 7.31
CA HIS A 73 31.39 2.63 7.39
C HIS A 73 31.71 4.09 7.02
N GLN A 74 31.08 4.64 5.97
CA GLN A 74 31.21 6.06 5.63
C GLN A 74 30.75 6.97 6.79
N THR A 75 29.63 6.65 7.43
CA THR A 75 29.06 7.45 8.52
C THR A 75 29.93 7.41 9.77
N ALA A 76 30.37 6.23 10.18
CA ALA A 76 31.32 6.07 11.29
C ALA A 76 32.65 6.81 11.02
N ARG A 77 33.13 6.80 9.76
CA ARG A 77 34.34 7.51 9.35
C ARG A 77 34.18 9.04 9.44
N VAL A 78 33.05 9.58 8.97
CA VAL A 78 32.72 11.02 9.11
C VAL A 78 32.62 11.42 10.58
N TRP A 79 32.07 10.56 11.45
CA TRP A 79 31.97 10.86 12.89
C TRP A 79 33.34 10.87 13.58
N TYR A 80 34.22 9.95 13.20
CA TYR A 80 35.61 9.89 13.67
C TYR A 80 36.42 11.12 13.20
N ASP A 81 36.38 11.44 11.90
CA ASP A 81 37.09 12.58 11.31
C ASP A 81 36.54 13.94 11.76
N ALA A 82 35.26 14.01 12.13
CA ALA A 82 34.68 15.17 12.78
C ALA A 82 35.23 15.40 14.20
N GLY A 83 35.94 14.43 14.79
CA GLY A 83 36.60 14.51 16.10
C GLY A 83 35.75 14.04 17.29
N ARG A 84 34.64 13.32 17.05
CA ARG A 84 33.81 12.79 18.14
C ARG A 84 34.54 11.64 18.84
N LYS A 85 35.03 11.91 20.05
CA LYS A 85 35.63 10.91 20.95
C LYS A 85 34.58 9.90 21.42
N GLY A 86 35.02 8.70 21.81
CA GLY A 86 34.16 7.67 22.38
C GLY A 86 34.35 6.28 21.77
N THR A 87 33.53 5.32 22.20
CA THR A 87 33.52 3.95 21.68
C THR A 87 32.63 3.84 20.43
N TYR A 88 33.15 3.22 19.37
CA TYR A 88 32.47 3.03 18.10
C TYR A 88 32.05 1.56 17.95
N LEU A 89 30.74 1.29 17.91
CA LEU A 89 30.18 -0.07 17.76
C LEU A 89 29.30 -0.17 16.51
N GLY A 90 29.31 -1.30 15.81
CA GLY A 90 28.50 -1.53 14.61
C GLY A 90 27.63 -2.78 14.69
N LEU A 91 26.31 -2.62 14.79
CA LEU A 91 25.35 -3.74 14.77
C LEU A 91 24.92 -4.03 13.32
N CYS A 92 25.54 -5.02 12.70
CA CYS A 92 25.38 -5.28 11.26
C CYS A 92 25.54 -6.78 10.92
N SER A 93 25.71 -7.10 9.63
CA SER A 93 26.00 -8.45 9.12
C SER A 93 27.49 -8.79 9.04
N ASP A 94 28.35 -7.78 9.11
CA ASP A 94 29.77 -7.89 8.78
C ASP A 94 30.63 -8.25 9.99
N LYS A 95 31.84 -8.75 9.72
CA LYS A 95 32.82 -9.12 10.75
C LYS A 95 33.96 -8.11 10.92
N GLU A 96 34.30 -7.39 9.84
CA GLU A 96 35.50 -6.54 9.75
C GLU A 96 35.17 -5.23 9.03
N THR A 97 35.94 -4.17 9.33
CA THR A 97 35.73 -2.81 8.83
C THR A 97 36.30 -2.61 7.43
N SER A 98 35.50 -2.10 6.48
CA SER A 98 35.98 -1.79 5.11
C SER A 98 36.87 -0.54 5.00
N GLU A 99 36.96 0.26 6.06
CA GLU A 99 37.84 1.43 6.14
C GLU A 99 39.03 1.13 7.05
N ALA A 100 40.24 1.14 6.46
CA ALA A 100 41.49 0.89 7.18
C ALA A 100 41.71 1.88 8.35
N ALA A 101 41.27 3.13 8.18
CA ALA A 101 41.35 4.16 9.22
C ALA A 101 40.19 4.11 10.26
N LEU A 102 39.43 3.01 10.29
CA LEU A 102 38.55 2.59 11.39
C LEU A 102 38.95 1.22 11.98
N ALA A 103 39.98 0.56 11.44
CA ALA A 103 40.43 -0.74 11.92
C ALA A 103 40.93 -0.62 13.38
N GLY A 104 40.44 -1.50 14.25
CA GLY A 104 40.69 -1.42 15.70
C GLY A 104 39.91 -0.32 16.45
N VAL A 105 39.18 0.56 15.75
CA VAL A 105 38.36 1.63 16.35
C VAL A 105 36.88 1.25 16.33
N LEU A 106 36.34 0.89 15.16
CA LEU A 106 34.94 0.46 15.01
C LEU A 106 34.83 -1.05 15.23
N THR A 107 34.27 -1.45 16.38
CA THR A 107 34.01 -2.87 16.68
C THR A 107 32.67 -3.30 16.08
N LEU A 108 32.70 -4.22 15.11
CA LEU A 108 31.47 -4.79 14.54
C LEU A 108 30.99 -5.99 15.35
N THR A 109 29.68 -6.13 15.49
CA THR A 109 29.05 -7.32 16.06
C THR A 109 27.75 -7.68 15.36
N ARG A 110 27.41 -8.97 15.43
CA ARG A 110 26.17 -9.55 14.90
C ARG A 110 25.19 -9.94 16.02
N ASP A 111 25.63 -9.87 17.27
CA ASP A 111 24.95 -10.43 18.44
C ASP A 111 24.39 -9.32 19.37
N PRO A 112 23.10 -9.34 19.71
CA PRO A 112 22.51 -8.48 20.73
C PRO A 112 23.21 -8.52 22.11
N ALA A 113 23.70 -9.69 22.54
CA ALA A 113 24.30 -9.86 23.87
C ALA A 113 25.69 -9.21 23.93
N ASP A 114 26.58 -9.53 22.97
CA ASP A 114 27.90 -8.91 22.81
C ASP A 114 27.82 -7.37 22.63
N LEU A 115 26.85 -6.86 21.85
CA LEU A 115 26.60 -5.41 21.77
C LEU A 115 26.30 -4.82 23.15
N THR A 116 25.42 -5.47 23.92
CA THR A 116 24.98 -4.99 25.23
C THR A 116 26.09 -5.06 26.27
N ALA A 117 26.92 -6.11 26.23
CA ALA A 117 28.11 -6.23 27.07
C ALA A 117 29.12 -5.10 26.78
N ARG A 118 29.45 -4.87 25.50
CA ARG A 118 30.37 -3.78 25.08
C ARG A 118 29.85 -2.40 25.45
N LEU A 119 28.55 -2.13 25.26
CA LEU A 119 27.92 -0.84 25.59
C LEU A 119 27.74 -0.60 27.10
N ARG A 120 27.90 -1.65 27.93
CA ARG A 120 27.98 -1.56 29.40
C ARG A 120 29.40 -1.38 29.91
N ALA A 121 30.39 -1.95 29.20
CA ALA A 121 31.83 -1.83 29.52
C ALA A 121 32.51 -0.60 28.89
N ALA A 122 31.77 0.23 28.15
CA ALA A 122 32.28 1.44 27.51
C ALA A 122 32.21 2.65 28.45
N ASP A 123 33.36 3.09 28.96
CA ASP A 123 33.48 4.33 29.73
C ASP A 123 33.45 5.56 28.80
N GLY A 124 32.37 6.34 28.88
CA GLY A 124 32.20 7.61 28.17
C GLY A 124 31.22 7.56 26.99
N PRO A 125 31.26 8.54 26.06
CA PRO A 125 30.34 8.59 24.94
C PRO A 125 30.45 7.35 24.05
N THR A 126 29.30 6.83 23.63
CA THR A 126 29.23 5.64 22.77
C THR A 126 28.37 5.94 21.54
N SER A 127 28.89 5.60 20.37
CA SER A 127 28.22 5.75 19.08
C SER A 127 28.05 4.39 18.42
N VAL A 128 26.80 3.97 18.32
CA VAL A 128 26.39 2.69 17.74
C VAL A 128 25.77 2.94 16.38
N PHE A 129 26.30 2.29 15.35
CA PHE A 129 25.81 2.39 13.99
C PHE A 129 25.09 1.08 13.65
N VAL A 130 23.84 1.15 13.18
CA VAL A 130 22.99 -0.02 12.90
C VAL A 130 22.42 0.08 11.49
N THR A 131 22.41 -1.04 10.76
CA THR A 131 21.72 -1.06 9.46
C THR A 131 20.21 -1.25 9.64
N TYR A 132 19.39 -0.67 8.76
CA TYR A 132 17.92 -0.88 8.79
C TYR A 132 17.51 -2.36 8.79
N GLN A 133 18.28 -3.23 8.13
CA GLN A 133 18.06 -4.68 8.13
C GLN A 133 18.33 -5.31 9.52
N SER A 134 19.17 -4.69 10.33
CA SER A 134 19.59 -5.15 11.67
C SER A 134 18.77 -4.55 12.83
N LEU A 135 17.88 -3.58 12.57
CA LEU A 135 17.04 -2.93 13.61
C LEU A 135 16.25 -3.92 14.48
N HIS A 136 15.80 -5.04 13.90
CA HIS A 136 15.04 -6.08 14.61
C HIS A 136 15.81 -6.74 15.79
N LYS A 137 17.13 -6.50 15.89
CA LYS A 137 18.00 -6.98 16.97
C LYS A 137 18.05 -6.05 18.19
N LEU A 138 17.54 -4.83 18.10
CA LEU A 138 17.53 -3.86 19.22
C LEU A 138 16.45 -4.16 20.27
N PRO A 139 15.20 -4.54 19.92
CA PRO A 139 14.21 -4.95 20.93
C PRO A 139 14.66 -6.09 21.85
N PRO A 140 15.19 -7.23 21.36
CA PRO A 140 15.69 -8.28 22.27
C PRO A 140 16.93 -7.82 23.06
N ALA A 141 17.78 -6.94 22.51
CA ALA A 141 18.84 -6.32 23.31
C ALA A 141 18.29 -5.52 24.50
N HIS A 142 17.23 -4.71 24.29
CA HIS A 142 16.56 -3.96 25.36
C HIS A 142 15.80 -4.87 26.34
N GLN A 143 15.11 -5.90 25.86
CA GLN A 143 14.22 -6.75 26.66
C GLN A 143 14.95 -7.90 27.37
N GLU A 144 15.80 -8.65 26.67
CA GLU A 144 16.44 -9.88 27.17
C GLU A 144 17.83 -9.61 27.78
N HIS A 145 18.55 -8.62 27.26
CA HIS A 145 19.90 -8.28 27.73
C HIS A 145 19.95 -6.97 28.53
N LEU A 146 18.81 -6.30 28.70
CA LEU A 146 18.66 -5.05 29.46
C LEU A 146 19.60 -3.94 28.94
N LEU A 147 19.66 -3.77 27.61
CA LEU A 147 20.35 -2.66 26.95
C LEU A 147 19.74 -1.32 27.41
N PRO A 148 20.52 -0.37 27.97
CA PRO A 148 19.99 0.91 28.42
C PRO A 148 19.41 1.77 27.29
N ARG A 149 18.51 2.70 27.64
CA ARG A 149 17.89 3.64 26.70
C ARG A 149 18.92 4.50 25.96
N TRP A 150 18.55 4.97 24.78
CA TRP A 150 19.32 5.92 23.96
C TRP A 150 19.04 7.37 24.36
N ASP A 151 20.06 8.23 24.29
CA ASP A 151 19.89 9.67 24.51
C ASP A 151 19.50 10.38 23.21
N LEU A 152 20.06 9.92 22.08
CA LEU A 152 19.68 10.34 20.73
C LEU A 152 19.68 9.13 19.78
N ILE A 153 18.59 8.97 19.02
CA ILE A 153 18.58 8.18 17.78
C ILE A 153 18.60 9.14 16.59
N VAL A 154 19.60 9.00 15.72
CA VAL A 154 19.62 9.60 14.38
C VAL A 154 19.15 8.56 13.37
N VAL A 155 18.13 8.91 12.59
CA VAL A 155 17.57 8.06 11.54
C VAL A 155 17.87 8.70 10.19
N ASP A 156 18.88 8.19 9.47
CA ASP A 156 19.25 8.69 8.14
C ASP A 156 18.45 8.00 7.02
N GLU A 157 18.30 8.71 5.90
CA GLU A 157 17.39 8.38 4.81
C GLU A 157 15.99 7.96 5.30
N ALA A 158 15.47 8.69 6.29
CA ALA A 158 14.28 8.37 7.09
C ALA A 158 13.00 8.15 6.27
N HIS A 159 12.94 8.63 5.03
CA HIS A 159 11.84 8.34 4.11
C HIS A 159 11.61 6.84 3.87
N ARG A 160 12.61 5.98 4.13
CA ARG A 160 12.49 4.52 4.03
C ARG A 160 11.49 3.93 5.02
N THR A 161 11.28 4.61 6.14
CA THR A 161 10.32 4.23 7.18
C THR A 161 8.88 4.64 6.84
N ALA A 162 8.69 5.63 5.96
CA ALA A 162 7.39 6.17 5.60
C ALA A 162 6.49 5.15 4.86
N GLY A 163 5.18 5.25 5.08
CA GLY A 163 4.18 4.29 4.61
C GLY A 163 3.66 3.39 5.75
N ALA A 164 3.16 2.20 5.42
CA ALA A 164 2.49 1.32 6.37
C ALA A 164 3.37 0.95 7.60
N ARG A 165 2.78 1.08 8.81
CA ARG A 165 3.47 0.87 10.11
C ARG A 165 3.97 -0.56 10.33
N ASN A 166 3.47 -1.54 9.56
CA ASN A 166 3.87 -2.95 9.61
C ASN A 166 5.20 -3.28 8.88
N LYS A 167 5.84 -2.31 8.21
CA LYS A 167 7.17 -2.50 7.64
C LYS A 167 8.19 -2.91 8.72
N ARG A 168 9.12 -3.80 8.39
CA ARG A 168 10.25 -4.23 9.28
C ARG A 168 11.10 -3.09 9.86
N TRP A 169 10.97 -1.87 9.31
CA TRP A 169 11.69 -0.67 9.73
C TRP A 169 10.84 0.31 10.55
N GLY A 170 9.51 0.14 10.58
CA GLY A 170 8.59 1.01 11.34
C GLY A 170 8.80 0.96 12.85
N ILE A 171 9.48 -0.09 13.34
CA ILE A 171 9.92 -0.25 14.73
C ILE A 171 10.81 0.92 15.23
N VAL A 172 11.41 1.69 14.32
CA VAL A 172 12.18 2.91 14.68
C VAL A 172 11.29 4.13 15.03
N HIS A 173 9.97 3.98 15.04
CA HIS A 173 9.01 4.96 15.61
C HIS A 173 8.39 4.51 16.95
N ASP A 174 8.64 3.27 17.35
CA ASP A 174 8.13 2.69 18.59
C ASP A 174 9.04 3.10 19.75
N ASN A 175 8.49 3.70 20.81
CA ASN A 175 9.25 4.12 22.01
C ASN A 175 9.47 2.96 22.99
N ASP A 176 8.60 1.94 22.98
CA ASP A 176 8.64 0.81 23.92
C ASP A 176 9.58 -0.28 23.41
N ALA A 177 9.63 -0.49 22.08
CA ALA A 177 10.53 -1.45 21.45
C ALA A 177 12.00 -0.97 21.36
N ILE A 178 12.25 0.35 21.27
CA ILE A 178 13.61 0.94 21.22
C ILE A 178 13.67 2.24 22.06
N PRO A 179 13.72 2.17 23.41
CA PRO A 179 13.64 3.33 24.29
C PRO A 179 14.67 4.44 23.99
N ALA A 180 14.19 5.66 23.76
CA ALA A 180 15.03 6.81 23.40
C ALA A 180 14.48 8.13 23.95
N ARG A 181 15.37 9.06 24.33
CA ARG A 181 15.02 10.41 24.81
C ARG A 181 14.71 11.38 23.66
N HIS A 182 15.52 11.40 22.61
CA HIS A 182 15.30 12.22 21.42
C HIS A 182 15.49 11.41 20.12
N ARG A 183 14.73 11.74 19.07
CA ARG A 183 14.83 11.15 17.73
C ARG A 183 14.93 12.24 16.66
N LEU A 184 16.00 12.19 15.87
CA LEU A 184 16.26 13.08 14.75
C LEU A 184 16.12 12.30 13.44
N TYR A 185 15.12 12.65 12.64
CA TYR A 185 14.88 12.09 11.32
C TYR A 185 15.53 12.98 10.25
N LEU A 186 16.40 12.39 9.42
CA LEU A 186 17.10 13.08 8.33
C LEU A 186 16.64 12.51 6.98
N THR A 187 16.30 13.39 6.04
CA THR A 187 15.90 12.98 4.68
C THR A 187 16.20 14.07 3.66
N ALA A 188 16.23 13.69 2.38
CA ALA A 188 16.16 14.63 1.26
C ALA A 188 14.77 14.70 0.62
N THR A 189 13.97 13.65 0.75
CA THR A 189 12.66 13.49 0.10
C THR A 189 11.61 13.04 1.13
N PRO A 190 10.94 13.98 1.84
CA PRO A 190 9.95 13.62 2.86
C PRO A 190 8.64 13.06 2.28
N ARG A 191 8.43 13.15 0.96
CA ARG A 191 7.28 12.58 0.23
C ARG A 191 7.80 11.72 -0.93
N ILE A 192 7.27 10.50 -1.05
CA ILE A 192 7.63 9.53 -2.10
C ILE A 192 6.42 9.39 -3.02
N TRP A 193 6.55 9.87 -4.26
CA TRP A 193 5.52 9.82 -5.28
C TRP A 193 5.65 8.56 -6.15
N ASP A 194 4.55 8.05 -6.72
CA ASP A 194 4.63 7.00 -7.73
C ASP A 194 4.96 7.61 -9.10
N VAL A 195 6.19 7.41 -9.58
CA VAL A 195 6.61 7.82 -10.93
C VAL A 195 5.81 7.14 -12.05
N ASN A 196 4.91 6.20 -11.70
CA ASN A 196 4.01 5.48 -12.61
C ASN A 196 2.53 5.87 -12.49
N LYS A 197 2.15 6.79 -11.57
CA LYS A 197 0.78 7.33 -11.44
C LYS A 197 0.67 8.84 -11.71
N GLY A 198 1.79 9.55 -11.71
CA GLY A 198 1.82 11.00 -11.94
C GLY A 198 1.59 11.83 -10.67
N ILE A 199 1.52 13.15 -10.85
CA ILE A 199 1.64 14.14 -9.76
C ILE A 199 0.27 14.55 -9.19
N THR A 200 -0.83 14.15 -9.84
CA THR A 200 -2.21 14.33 -9.35
C THR A 200 -2.68 13.22 -8.41
N ALA A 201 -1.87 12.17 -8.22
CA ALA A 201 -2.13 11.11 -7.25
C ALA A 201 -1.42 11.39 -5.91
N GLU A 202 -1.99 10.91 -4.80
CA GLU A 202 -1.37 11.04 -3.48
C GLU A 202 0.01 10.37 -3.41
N PRO A 203 0.95 10.87 -2.57
CA PRO A 203 2.25 10.25 -2.39
C PRO A 203 2.11 8.86 -1.76
N VAL A 204 2.77 7.86 -2.35
CA VAL A 204 2.81 6.44 -1.92
C VAL A 204 3.28 6.30 -0.48
N ALA A 205 4.12 7.21 -0.02
CA ALA A 205 4.50 7.34 1.37
C ALA A 205 4.85 8.81 1.69
N SER A 206 4.46 9.28 2.87
CA SER A 206 4.79 10.62 3.35
C SER A 206 5.27 10.58 4.81
N MET A 207 6.15 11.51 5.15
CA MET A 207 6.61 11.82 6.51
C MET A 207 5.81 12.98 7.14
N ASP A 208 4.67 13.38 6.55
CA ASP A 208 3.78 14.44 7.07
C ASP A 208 3.10 14.06 8.42
N ASP A 209 3.19 12.81 8.89
CA ASP A 209 2.68 12.38 10.22
C ASP A 209 3.58 12.90 11.36
N VAL A 210 3.24 14.08 11.88
CA VAL A 210 3.91 14.74 13.01
C VAL A 210 3.99 13.86 14.27
N THR A 211 3.11 12.86 14.45
CA THR A 211 3.17 11.95 15.62
C THR A 211 4.33 10.96 15.50
N LEU A 212 4.69 10.53 14.28
CA LEU A 212 5.79 9.60 14.02
C LEU A 212 7.13 10.30 13.82
N TYR A 213 7.13 11.45 13.13
CA TYR A 213 8.35 12.13 12.69
C TYR A 213 8.69 13.40 13.47
N GLY A 214 7.75 13.91 14.26
CA GLY A 214 7.86 15.24 14.86
C GLY A 214 7.60 16.36 13.86
N LYS A 215 7.90 17.61 14.26
CA LYS A 215 7.79 18.78 13.37
C LYS A 215 9.01 18.85 12.44
N VAL A 216 8.88 19.57 11.33
CA VAL A 216 10.04 19.94 10.51
C VAL A 216 10.78 21.07 11.22
N ALA A 217 11.95 20.77 11.81
CA ALA A 217 12.78 21.75 12.51
C ALA A 217 13.50 22.69 11.53
N TYR A 218 13.95 22.16 10.39
CA TYR A 218 14.62 22.94 9.35
C TYR A 218 14.40 22.31 7.97
N ARG A 219 14.35 23.16 6.93
CA ARG A 219 14.26 22.76 5.53
C ARG A 219 15.22 23.58 4.69
N TYR A 220 16.11 22.89 4.00
CA TYR A 220 17.00 23.43 2.97
C TYR A 220 16.60 22.81 1.62
N SER A 221 16.44 23.64 0.58
CA SER A 221 15.98 23.21 -0.75
C SER A 221 17.15 22.93 -1.70
N LEU A 222 16.89 22.24 -2.82
CA LEU A 222 17.90 22.07 -3.86
C LEU A 222 18.25 23.42 -4.51
N ALA A 223 17.23 24.22 -4.84
CA ALA A 223 17.41 25.53 -5.46
C ALA A 223 18.25 26.47 -4.58
N GLN A 224 18.07 26.44 -3.25
CA GLN A 224 18.94 27.15 -2.30
C GLN A 224 20.38 26.63 -2.37
N ALA A 225 20.58 25.31 -2.30
CA ALA A 225 21.90 24.69 -2.36
C ALA A 225 22.66 24.97 -3.68
N ILE A 226 21.96 25.07 -4.81
CA ILE A 226 22.55 25.47 -6.09
C ILE A 226 22.85 26.98 -6.10
N HIS A 227 21.91 27.81 -5.66
CA HIS A 227 22.09 29.27 -5.66
C HIS A 227 23.24 29.74 -4.75
N GLU A 228 23.47 29.05 -3.62
CA GLU A 228 24.59 29.29 -2.71
C GLU A 228 25.93 28.67 -3.17
N GLY A 229 25.99 28.07 -4.36
CA GLY A 229 27.21 27.42 -4.89
C GLY A 229 27.66 26.19 -4.10
N ARG A 230 26.73 25.50 -3.42
CA ARG A 230 27.00 24.32 -2.58
C ARG A 230 26.76 23.01 -3.33
N LEU A 231 25.87 23.04 -4.32
CA LEU A 231 25.67 22.00 -5.31
C LEU A 231 25.77 22.62 -6.71
N ALA A 232 26.24 21.83 -7.67
CA ALA A 232 26.33 22.21 -9.06
C ALA A 232 24.92 22.38 -9.65
N ASP A 233 24.74 23.41 -10.48
CA ASP A 233 23.56 23.48 -11.34
C ASP A 233 23.55 22.33 -12.36
N TYR A 234 22.40 22.04 -12.96
CA TYR A 234 22.25 20.89 -13.84
C TYR A 234 21.57 21.22 -15.17
N ARG A 235 22.00 20.51 -16.22
CA ARG A 235 21.36 20.51 -17.55
C ARG A 235 20.83 19.11 -17.86
N ILE A 236 19.69 19.03 -18.54
CA ILE A 236 19.14 17.75 -19.00
C ILE A 236 19.47 17.59 -20.49
N ALA A 237 20.42 16.71 -20.77
CA ALA A 237 20.72 16.28 -22.13
C ALA A 237 19.73 15.17 -22.52
N ALA A 238 18.87 15.42 -23.49
CA ALA A 238 17.86 14.47 -23.97
C ALA A 238 18.13 14.04 -25.42
N PRO A 239 19.03 13.06 -25.66
CA PRO A 239 19.20 12.44 -26.97
C PRO A 239 17.90 11.82 -27.48
N GLU A 240 17.26 12.49 -28.44
CA GLU A 240 16.16 11.92 -29.20
C GLU A 240 16.70 10.89 -30.19
N ILE A 241 16.11 9.70 -30.22
CA ILE A 241 16.52 8.59 -31.08
C ILE A 241 15.32 8.18 -31.93
N HIS A 242 15.38 8.49 -33.22
CA HIS A 242 14.28 8.30 -34.16
C HIS A 242 14.36 6.96 -34.92
N ASP A 243 14.62 5.85 -34.22
CA ASP A 243 14.69 4.50 -34.79
C ASP A 243 13.38 3.69 -34.53
N PRO A 244 12.60 3.34 -35.58
CA PRO A 244 11.34 2.61 -35.42
C PRO A 244 11.47 1.17 -34.89
N GLN A 245 12.60 0.50 -35.08
CA GLN A 245 12.83 -0.87 -34.58
C GLN A 245 13.18 -0.85 -33.09
N LEU A 246 14.03 0.09 -32.66
CA LEU A 246 14.29 0.39 -31.26
C LEU A 246 12.99 0.81 -30.57
N ARG A 247 12.17 1.65 -31.20
CA ARG A 247 10.83 1.97 -30.71
C ARG A 247 9.96 0.73 -30.59
N ALA A 248 9.93 -0.17 -31.58
CA ALA A 248 9.13 -1.39 -31.50
C ALA A 248 9.58 -2.28 -30.31
N ALA A 249 10.88 -2.51 -30.16
CA ALA A 249 11.47 -3.23 -29.02
C ALA A 249 11.20 -2.57 -27.65
N LEU A 250 10.89 -1.26 -27.63
CA LEU A 250 10.52 -0.49 -26.45
C LEU A 250 8.99 -0.21 -26.34
N ALA A 251 8.21 -0.49 -27.37
CA ALA A 251 6.75 -0.27 -27.41
C ALA A 251 5.96 -1.48 -26.91
N LEU A 252 6.56 -2.68 -26.99
CA LEU A 252 6.01 -3.94 -26.47
C LEU A 252 5.87 -3.99 -24.92
N ASN A 253 5.94 -2.84 -24.22
CA ASN A 253 5.85 -2.71 -22.76
C ASN A 253 4.40 -2.81 -22.21
N GLY A 254 3.53 -3.56 -22.88
CA GLY A 254 2.15 -3.86 -22.46
C GLY A 254 2.04 -4.93 -21.36
N ARG A 255 2.81 -4.79 -20.26
CA ARG A 255 2.85 -5.69 -19.07
C ARG A 255 3.13 -7.18 -19.37
N ARG A 256 4.38 -7.60 -19.12
CA ARG A 256 4.94 -8.98 -19.27
C ARG A 256 5.00 -9.51 -20.71
N CYS A 257 6.09 -9.20 -21.40
CA CYS A 257 6.65 -10.07 -22.44
C CYS A 257 8.18 -10.12 -22.33
N LEU A 258 8.84 -10.99 -23.10
CA LEU A 258 10.22 -11.43 -22.86
C LEU A 258 11.28 -10.34 -23.04
N ARG A 259 12.37 -10.44 -22.25
CA ARG A 259 13.63 -9.73 -22.51
C ARG A 259 14.30 -10.41 -23.71
N THR A 260 14.21 -9.84 -24.90
CA THR A 260 15.02 -10.31 -26.02
C THR A 260 16.46 -9.78 -25.85
N PRO A 261 17.51 -10.61 -26.02
CA PRO A 261 18.90 -10.12 -25.97
C PRO A 261 19.16 -8.99 -26.96
N GLN A 262 18.47 -9.02 -28.11
CA GLN A 262 18.46 -7.95 -29.10
C GLN A 262 17.91 -6.62 -28.53
N GLY A 263 16.77 -6.65 -27.82
CA GLY A 263 16.17 -5.46 -27.21
C GLY A 263 16.95 -4.90 -26.02
N ASP A 264 17.75 -5.71 -25.31
CA ASP A 264 18.69 -5.24 -24.29
C ASP A 264 19.98 -4.68 -24.92
N ALA A 265 20.56 -5.34 -25.95
CA ALA A 265 21.72 -4.84 -26.68
C ALA A 265 21.44 -3.50 -27.39
N MET A 266 20.24 -3.33 -27.94
CA MET A 266 19.81 -2.07 -28.56
C MET A 266 19.66 -0.92 -27.55
N ARG A 267 19.29 -1.20 -26.27
CA ARG A 267 19.32 -0.18 -25.19
C ARG A 267 20.74 0.20 -24.80
N VAL A 268 21.65 -0.78 -24.74
CA VAL A 268 23.07 -0.53 -24.47
C VAL A 268 23.66 0.39 -25.55
N ALA A 269 23.50 0.04 -26.84
CA ALA A 269 23.93 0.88 -27.95
C ALA A 269 23.32 2.29 -27.92
N ALA A 270 22.00 2.41 -27.68
CA ALA A 270 21.32 3.69 -27.54
C ALA A 270 21.92 4.56 -26.40
N GLY A 271 22.22 3.97 -25.24
CA GLY A 271 22.85 4.66 -24.11
C GLY A 271 24.31 5.04 -24.36
N GLN A 272 25.08 4.19 -25.05
CA GLN A 272 26.48 4.44 -25.42
C GLN A 272 26.58 5.62 -26.41
N LEU A 273 25.72 5.63 -27.43
CA LEU A 273 25.63 6.74 -28.38
C LEU A 273 25.13 8.03 -27.72
N ALA A 274 24.13 7.95 -26.84
CA ALA A 274 23.64 9.07 -26.04
C ALA A 274 24.77 9.72 -25.21
N LEU A 275 25.64 8.91 -24.60
CA LEU A 275 26.84 9.38 -23.90
C LEU A 275 27.83 10.04 -24.86
N PHE A 276 28.13 9.41 -26.00
CA PHE A 276 29.07 9.97 -26.97
C PHE A 276 28.60 11.29 -27.59
N GLU A 277 27.29 11.47 -27.81
CA GLU A 277 26.73 12.71 -28.33
C GLU A 277 26.69 13.82 -27.28
N ALA A 278 26.25 13.51 -26.05
CA ALA A 278 26.31 14.46 -24.94
C ALA A 278 27.76 14.88 -24.63
N ARG A 279 28.73 13.97 -24.69
CA ARG A 279 30.16 14.30 -24.55
C ARG A 279 30.63 15.24 -25.67
N ALA A 280 30.26 14.98 -26.93
CA ALA A 280 30.72 15.78 -28.06
C ALA A 280 30.28 17.24 -27.95
N ARG A 281 29.08 17.51 -27.40
CA ARG A 281 28.56 18.89 -27.25
C ARG A 281 28.84 19.55 -25.89
N HIS A 282 29.14 18.77 -24.84
CA HIS A 282 29.29 19.30 -23.46
C HIS A 282 30.62 18.97 -22.79
N GLY A 283 31.59 18.37 -23.49
CA GLY A 283 32.97 18.18 -22.98
C GLY A 283 33.12 17.20 -21.81
N ILE A 284 32.12 16.34 -21.59
CA ILE A 284 31.99 15.44 -20.43
C ILE A 284 33.22 14.54 -20.27
N ARG A 285 33.78 14.46 -19.05
CA ARG A 285 34.98 13.66 -18.74
C ARG A 285 34.72 12.52 -17.75
N ARG A 286 33.77 12.66 -16.82
CA ARG A 286 33.40 11.57 -15.89
C ARG A 286 31.88 11.35 -15.88
N THR A 287 31.47 10.14 -16.25
CA THR A 287 30.06 9.74 -16.27
C THR A 287 29.81 8.53 -15.38
N VAL A 288 28.79 8.62 -14.51
CA VAL A 288 28.22 7.45 -13.81
C VAL A 288 26.99 6.96 -14.57
N VAL A 289 26.99 5.70 -14.99
CA VAL A 289 25.91 5.10 -15.81
C VAL A 289 25.08 4.17 -14.92
N PHE A 290 23.76 4.36 -14.88
CA PHE A 290 22.85 3.62 -14.02
C PHE A 290 22.00 2.62 -14.80
N SER A 291 22.51 1.39 -14.99
CA SER A 291 21.85 0.32 -15.75
C SER A 291 20.74 -0.41 -14.98
N ARG A 292 19.92 -1.21 -15.70
CA ARG A 292 18.77 -1.95 -15.15
C ARG A 292 19.17 -3.29 -14.52
N SER A 293 20.13 -3.97 -15.11
CA SER A 293 20.57 -5.33 -14.77
C SER A 293 22.09 -5.45 -14.85
N ILE A 294 22.64 -6.47 -14.18
CA ILE A 294 24.06 -6.80 -14.18
C ILE A 294 24.56 -7.01 -15.62
N VAL A 295 23.90 -7.89 -16.38
CA VAL A 295 24.20 -8.14 -17.80
C VAL A 295 24.24 -6.86 -18.67
N GLN A 296 23.31 -5.91 -18.48
CA GLN A 296 23.37 -4.62 -19.19
C GLN A 296 24.53 -3.72 -18.73
N CYS A 297 24.91 -3.79 -17.45
CA CYS A 297 25.99 -3.01 -16.86
C CYS A 297 27.36 -3.44 -17.40
N ASP A 298 27.59 -4.75 -17.42
CA ASP A 298 28.85 -5.34 -17.88
C ASP A 298 28.98 -5.18 -19.39
N ALA A 299 27.94 -5.58 -20.15
CA ALA A 299 27.92 -5.38 -21.60
C ALA A 299 28.09 -3.91 -22.02
N PHE A 300 27.57 -2.94 -21.25
CA PHE A 300 27.81 -1.51 -21.51
C PHE A 300 29.28 -1.13 -21.31
N ALA A 301 29.92 -1.60 -20.23
CA ALA A 301 31.31 -1.30 -19.93
C ALA A 301 32.29 -1.99 -20.90
N GLU A 302 31.99 -3.23 -21.30
CA GLU A 302 32.78 -4.06 -22.23
C GLU A 302 32.70 -3.55 -23.68
N THR A 303 31.51 -3.18 -24.18
CA THR A 303 31.31 -2.83 -25.60
C THR A 303 31.41 -1.31 -25.90
N LEU A 304 31.57 -0.45 -24.89
CA LEU A 304 31.74 0.99 -25.12
C LEU A 304 33.05 1.32 -25.87
N PRO A 305 34.22 0.69 -25.61
CA PRO A 305 35.43 0.88 -26.39
C PRO A 305 35.29 0.41 -27.85
N GLU A 306 34.62 -0.71 -28.10
CA GLU A 306 34.32 -1.17 -29.47
C GLU A 306 33.45 -0.13 -30.20
N THR A 307 32.39 0.34 -29.53
CA THR A 307 31.47 1.35 -30.05
C THR A 307 32.18 2.68 -30.31
N ALA A 308 33.17 3.05 -29.49
CA ALA A 308 34.01 4.22 -29.71
C ALA A 308 34.83 4.12 -31.01
N ALA A 309 35.51 2.98 -31.22
CA ALA A 309 36.34 2.73 -32.41
C ALA A 309 35.53 2.59 -33.70
N ILE A 310 34.25 2.23 -33.59
CA ILE A 310 33.32 2.08 -34.72
C ILE A 310 32.82 3.44 -35.25
N LEU A 311 32.82 4.51 -34.45
CA LEU A 311 32.26 5.82 -34.82
C LEU A 311 33.28 6.71 -35.57
N PRO A 312 32.89 7.38 -36.67
CA PRO A 312 33.79 8.26 -37.42
C PRO A 312 34.22 9.48 -36.60
N GLY A 313 35.49 9.90 -36.76
CA GLY A 313 36.07 11.05 -36.07
C GLY A 313 36.36 10.83 -34.58
N ARG A 314 36.34 9.58 -34.10
CA ARG A 314 36.55 9.22 -32.68
C ARG A 314 37.59 8.09 -32.60
N HIS A 315 38.57 8.20 -31.70
CA HIS A 315 39.62 7.20 -31.49
C HIS A 315 39.57 6.76 -30.03
N ALA A 316 39.48 5.45 -29.78
CA ALA A 316 39.18 4.88 -28.45
C ALA A 316 40.31 5.06 -27.40
N ASP A 317 41.47 5.56 -27.82
CA ASP A 317 42.69 5.63 -27.02
C ASP A 317 42.49 6.39 -25.69
N GLY A 318 42.76 5.70 -24.59
CA GLY A 318 42.67 6.22 -23.22
C GLY A 318 41.28 6.17 -22.57
N LEU A 319 40.22 5.76 -23.29
CA LEU A 319 38.88 5.58 -22.70
C LEU A 319 38.94 4.57 -21.54
N TRP A 320 38.55 4.99 -20.33
CA TRP A 320 38.44 4.09 -19.18
C TRP A 320 36.99 3.69 -18.91
N THR A 321 36.72 2.39 -18.86
CA THR A 321 35.42 1.84 -18.49
C THR A 321 35.55 0.82 -17.36
N ALA A 322 34.54 0.79 -16.47
CA ALA A 322 34.41 -0.26 -15.47
C ALA A 322 32.95 -0.48 -15.07
N ALA A 323 32.63 -1.70 -14.65
CA ALA A 323 31.35 -2.06 -14.06
C ALA A 323 31.47 -2.30 -12.54
N ILE A 324 30.46 -1.87 -11.78
CA ILE A 324 30.33 -2.11 -10.33
C ILE A 324 28.91 -2.61 -10.01
N HIS A 325 28.83 -3.82 -9.46
CA HIS A 325 27.57 -4.50 -9.12
C HIS A 325 27.78 -5.48 -7.96
N SER A 326 26.70 -6.06 -7.41
CA SER A 326 26.75 -6.92 -6.21
C SER A 326 27.65 -8.15 -6.32
N GLY A 327 27.80 -8.74 -7.52
CA GLY A 327 28.73 -9.85 -7.77
C GLY A 327 30.23 -9.52 -7.72
N HIS A 328 30.63 -8.24 -7.60
CA HIS A 328 32.04 -7.85 -7.49
C HIS A 328 32.48 -7.77 -6.01
N SER A 329 33.67 -8.29 -5.71
CA SER A 329 34.26 -8.28 -4.36
C SER A 329 34.47 -6.86 -3.82
N ARG A 330 34.43 -6.67 -2.49
CA ARG A 330 34.57 -5.33 -1.88
C ARG A 330 35.87 -4.62 -2.29
N ALA A 331 36.98 -5.35 -2.34
CA ALA A 331 38.26 -4.83 -2.80
C ALA A 331 38.18 -4.29 -4.24
N LEU A 332 37.64 -5.08 -5.17
CA LEU A 332 37.48 -4.70 -6.58
C LEU A 332 36.47 -3.55 -6.77
N ARG A 333 35.42 -3.47 -5.94
CA ARG A 333 34.50 -2.32 -5.91
C ARG A 333 35.21 -1.05 -5.45
N LYS A 334 36.06 -1.13 -4.43
CA LYS A 334 36.84 -0.01 -3.90
C LYS A 334 37.90 0.45 -4.89
N GLU A 335 38.73 -0.46 -5.40
CA GLU A 335 39.73 -0.22 -6.45
C GLU A 335 39.16 0.53 -7.67
N ARG A 336 38.04 0.04 -8.24
CA ARG A 336 37.37 0.68 -9.39
C ARG A 336 36.74 2.04 -9.03
N THR A 337 36.27 2.20 -7.79
CA THR A 337 35.72 3.48 -7.29
C THR A 337 36.84 4.52 -7.13
N ASP A 338 37.92 4.15 -6.45
CA ASP A 338 39.07 5.01 -6.15
C ASP A 338 39.79 5.43 -7.45
N ARG A 339 39.88 4.51 -8.42
CA ARG A 339 40.41 4.80 -9.77
C ARG A 339 39.54 5.79 -10.55
N PHE A 340 38.21 5.71 -10.46
CA PHE A 340 37.30 6.69 -11.08
C PHE A 340 37.30 8.05 -10.36
N ALA A 341 37.46 8.05 -9.04
CA ALA A 341 37.58 9.24 -8.21
C ALA A 341 38.96 9.92 -8.32
N SER A 342 39.96 9.24 -8.88
CA SER A 342 41.32 9.79 -9.02
C SER A 342 41.39 10.93 -10.06
N PRO A 343 42.15 12.00 -9.81
CA PRO A 343 42.49 12.99 -10.80
C PRO A 343 43.59 12.45 -11.74
N GLY A 344 43.19 11.92 -12.89
CA GLY A 344 44.13 11.60 -13.98
C GLY A 344 44.85 12.84 -14.51
N LEU A 345 45.98 12.64 -15.21
CA LEU A 345 46.77 13.74 -15.78
C LEU A 345 45.93 14.65 -16.69
N PRO A 346 46.22 15.97 -16.76
CA PRO A 346 45.54 16.91 -17.65
C PRO A 346 45.85 16.60 -19.13
N PRO A 347 44.87 16.20 -19.97
CA PRO A 347 45.15 15.79 -21.35
C PRO A 347 45.16 16.96 -22.35
N ALA A 348 45.72 16.70 -23.54
CA ALA A 348 45.62 17.61 -24.68
C ALA A 348 44.18 17.59 -25.25
N ARG A 349 43.63 18.77 -25.57
CA ARG A 349 42.25 18.92 -26.05
C ARG A 349 42.01 18.14 -27.36
N GLY A 350 41.14 17.12 -27.33
CA GLY A 350 40.48 16.59 -28.54
C GLY A 350 40.35 15.07 -28.66
N THR A 351 41.07 14.27 -27.87
CA THR A 351 41.04 12.80 -27.94
C THR A 351 39.95 12.20 -27.04
N LEU A 352 39.62 10.90 -27.19
CA LEU A 352 38.67 10.27 -26.28
C LEU A 352 39.26 9.97 -24.88
N GLY A 353 40.58 10.05 -24.69
CA GLY A 353 41.30 9.57 -23.51
C GLY A 353 40.95 10.19 -22.16
N ASP A 354 40.22 11.30 -22.17
CA ASP A 354 39.76 11.99 -20.95
C ASP A 354 38.54 11.31 -20.30
N LEU A 355 37.79 10.48 -21.03
CA LEU A 355 36.51 9.94 -20.55
C LEU A 355 36.69 8.71 -19.66
N ASN A 356 36.18 8.83 -18.45
CA ASN A 356 36.05 7.77 -17.47
C ASN A 356 34.57 7.45 -17.30
N VAL A 357 34.20 6.17 -17.42
CA VAL A 357 32.79 5.72 -17.38
C VAL A 357 32.62 4.61 -16.35
N LEU A 358 31.88 4.91 -15.28
CA LEU A 358 31.58 3.95 -14.23
C LEU A 358 30.14 3.46 -14.36
N CYS A 359 29.95 2.25 -14.88
CA CYS A 359 28.64 1.63 -15.00
C CYS A 359 28.27 0.90 -13.71
N ASN A 360 27.00 1.03 -13.27
CA ASN A 360 26.54 0.40 -12.04
C ASN A 360 25.09 -0.09 -12.07
N VAL A 361 24.79 -1.00 -11.15
CA VAL A 361 23.42 -1.49 -10.87
C VAL A 361 23.16 -1.38 -9.38
N ARG A 362 22.38 -0.37 -8.98
CA ARG A 362 21.91 -0.11 -7.60
C ARG A 362 22.98 0.14 -6.53
N LEU A 363 24.26 -0.09 -6.79
CA LEU A 363 25.33 0.14 -5.81
C LEU A 363 25.72 1.62 -5.67
N CYS A 364 25.81 2.39 -6.76
CA CYS A 364 26.16 3.81 -6.69
C CYS A 364 24.98 4.71 -6.29
N VAL A 365 23.92 4.14 -5.72
CA VAL A 365 22.76 4.86 -5.18
C VAL A 365 22.97 5.18 -3.69
N GLU A 366 23.72 4.34 -2.96
CA GLU A 366 23.80 4.40 -1.49
C GLU A 366 25.21 4.04 -0.97
N GLY A 367 25.92 5.00 -0.36
CA GLY A 367 27.19 4.76 0.35
C GLY A 367 28.48 4.90 -0.48
N VAL A 368 28.42 5.47 -1.69
CA VAL A 368 29.62 5.82 -2.48
C VAL A 368 29.48 7.23 -3.05
N ASP A 369 30.55 8.02 -3.01
CA ASP A 369 30.54 9.44 -3.39
C ASP A 369 31.50 9.78 -4.53
N PHE A 370 30.99 10.53 -5.51
CA PHE A 370 31.67 10.84 -6.77
C PHE A 370 31.69 12.35 -7.07
N PRO A 371 32.38 13.18 -6.26
CA PRO A 371 32.38 14.64 -6.44
C PRO A 371 32.93 15.08 -7.80
N LEU A 372 33.82 14.30 -8.41
CA LEU A 372 34.38 14.56 -9.74
C LEU A 372 33.51 14.05 -10.91
N ALA A 373 32.32 13.48 -10.68
CA ALA A 373 31.42 13.08 -11.76
C ALA A 373 30.76 14.31 -12.40
N ASP A 374 30.96 14.52 -13.70
CA ASP A 374 30.39 15.64 -14.46
C ASP A 374 29.00 15.30 -15.02
N SER A 375 28.69 14.01 -15.12
CA SER A 375 27.46 13.52 -15.76
C SER A 375 26.91 12.24 -15.13
N VAL A 376 25.59 12.07 -15.26
CA VAL A 376 24.86 10.84 -14.94
C VAL A 376 24.03 10.43 -16.14
N LEU A 377 24.15 9.17 -16.57
CA LEU A 377 23.33 8.58 -17.64
C LEU A 377 22.34 7.57 -17.07
N PHE A 378 21.06 7.75 -17.41
CA PHE A 378 20.01 6.75 -17.16
C PHE A 378 19.74 5.95 -18.43
N THR A 379 20.15 4.68 -18.48
CA THR A 379 19.92 3.82 -19.67
C THR A 379 18.55 3.15 -19.70
N ASP A 380 17.80 3.18 -18.58
CA ASP A 380 16.50 2.52 -18.46
C ASP A 380 15.64 3.13 -17.32
N PRO A 381 14.31 3.24 -17.46
CA PRO A 381 13.40 3.79 -16.43
C PRO A 381 13.52 3.12 -15.05
N LYS A 382 13.85 3.93 -14.04
CA LYS A 382 13.93 3.49 -12.63
C LYS A 382 12.53 3.42 -12.02
N ARG A 383 12.27 2.39 -11.21
CA ARG A 383 10.97 2.18 -10.55
C ARG A 383 10.79 2.99 -9.26
N SER A 384 11.78 3.77 -8.86
CA SER A 384 11.88 4.36 -7.53
C SER A 384 12.38 5.81 -7.67
N THR A 385 11.56 6.72 -7.15
CA THR A 385 11.84 8.17 -7.07
C THR A 385 13.10 8.44 -6.27
N ILE A 386 13.30 7.66 -5.20
CA ILE A 386 14.47 7.71 -4.32
C ILE A 386 15.75 7.37 -5.10
N ASP A 387 15.73 6.29 -5.90
CA ASP A 387 16.90 5.85 -6.68
C ASP A 387 17.34 6.96 -7.66
N ILE A 388 16.37 7.66 -8.27
CA ILE A 388 16.63 8.77 -9.21
C ILE A 388 17.20 9.99 -8.47
N VAL A 389 16.56 10.43 -7.39
CA VAL A 389 17.02 11.60 -6.61
C VAL A 389 18.41 11.36 -6.03
N GLN A 390 18.68 10.17 -5.49
CA GLN A 390 19.99 9.83 -4.97
C GLN A 390 21.07 9.81 -6.05
N ALA A 391 20.77 9.23 -7.23
CA ALA A 391 21.69 9.22 -8.37
C ALA A 391 22.04 10.64 -8.84
N ILE A 392 21.04 11.51 -9.01
CA ILE A 392 21.23 12.93 -9.35
C ILE A 392 22.06 13.62 -8.27
N GLY A 393 21.69 13.46 -7.00
CA GLY A 393 22.37 14.06 -5.85
C GLY A 393 23.82 13.62 -5.59
N ARG A 394 24.36 12.65 -6.35
CA ARG A 394 25.82 12.40 -6.39
C ARG A 394 26.51 13.24 -7.46
N ALA A 395 25.89 13.44 -8.64
CA ALA A 395 26.43 14.29 -9.70
C ALA A 395 26.51 15.77 -9.29
N LEU A 396 25.50 16.27 -8.58
CA LEU A 396 25.43 17.68 -8.16
C LEU A 396 26.49 18.07 -7.10
N ARG A 397 27.31 17.13 -6.60
CA ARG A 397 28.35 17.44 -5.62
C ARG A 397 29.51 18.21 -6.25
N ILE A 398 29.83 19.38 -5.70
CA ILE A 398 30.99 20.18 -6.09
C ILE A 398 32.25 19.66 -5.38
N ALA A 399 33.41 19.77 -6.03
CA ALA A 399 34.72 19.61 -5.39
C ALA A 399 35.31 20.99 -5.03
N PRO A 400 36.15 21.12 -3.98
CA PRO A 400 36.72 22.41 -3.59
C PRO A 400 37.46 23.09 -4.75
N GLY A 401 37.00 24.29 -5.14
CA GLY A 401 37.59 25.08 -6.22
C GLY A 401 37.11 24.74 -7.65
N THR A 402 36.15 23.82 -7.83
CA THR A 402 35.54 23.57 -9.15
C THR A 402 34.17 24.23 -9.27
N ASP A 403 33.93 24.98 -10.33
CA ASP A 403 32.59 25.24 -10.83
C ASP A 403 32.29 24.25 -11.98
N LYS A 404 31.09 23.68 -12.00
CA LYS A 404 30.66 22.67 -13.00
C LYS A 404 29.14 22.68 -13.15
N ILE A 405 28.66 22.30 -14.34
CA ILE A 405 27.24 22.05 -14.61
C ILE A 405 27.05 20.55 -14.83
N ALA A 406 26.30 19.90 -13.93
CA ALA A 406 26.06 18.46 -13.97
C ALA A 406 25.13 18.09 -15.14
N THR A 407 25.60 17.21 -16.03
CA THR A 407 24.83 16.82 -17.22
C THR A 407 24.06 15.53 -16.99
N LEU A 408 22.74 15.62 -16.87
CA LEU A 408 21.84 14.46 -16.75
C LEU A 408 21.45 13.98 -18.16
N ILE A 409 21.97 12.82 -18.58
CA ILE A 409 21.73 12.25 -19.91
C ILE A 409 20.56 11.26 -19.86
N ILE A 410 19.55 11.51 -20.71
CA ILE A 410 18.29 10.75 -20.78
C ILE A 410 17.97 10.44 -22.25
N PRO A 411 18.24 9.21 -22.76
CA PRO A 411 17.85 8.83 -24.11
C PRO A 411 16.32 8.69 -24.23
N VAL A 412 15.73 9.28 -25.28
CA VAL A 412 14.29 9.28 -25.56
C VAL A 412 14.07 8.70 -26.96
N VAL A 413 13.31 7.61 -27.11
CA VAL A 413 13.21 6.85 -28.38
C VAL A 413 11.85 7.02 -29.05
N PHE A 414 11.78 7.70 -30.19
CA PHE A 414 10.53 8.12 -30.83
C PHE A 414 9.93 7.07 -31.76
N GLY A 415 8.61 7.11 -31.92
CA GLY A 415 7.92 6.38 -32.99
C GLY A 415 7.82 7.21 -34.27
N PRO A 416 7.75 6.57 -35.45
CA PRO A 416 7.68 7.28 -36.73
C PRO A 416 6.44 8.19 -36.78
N GLY A 417 6.69 9.50 -36.84
CA GLY A 417 5.63 10.52 -36.92
C GLY A 417 5.07 11.01 -35.58
N GLN A 418 5.51 10.48 -34.44
CA GLN A 418 5.10 11.00 -33.11
C GLN A 418 5.73 12.36 -32.84
N ARG A 419 4.98 13.29 -32.24
CA ARG A 419 5.47 14.64 -31.90
C ARG A 419 5.97 14.76 -30.45
N PRO A 420 6.81 15.75 -30.14
CA PRO A 420 7.26 16.04 -28.78
C PRO A 420 6.15 16.41 -27.79
N GLU A 421 5.02 16.91 -28.28
CA GLU A 421 3.91 17.38 -27.44
C GLU A 421 2.94 16.23 -27.07
N GLU A 422 2.99 15.10 -27.78
CA GLU A 422 2.14 13.91 -27.60
C GLU A 422 2.62 13.00 -26.45
N ALA A 423 3.20 13.59 -25.39
CA ALA A 423 4.25 12.99 -24.56
C ALA A 423 3.86 12.57 -23.13
N THR A 424 2.60 12.20 -22.89
CA THR A 424 2.08 11.81 -21.55
C THR A 424 2.24 10.31 -21.24
N PHE A 425 1.57 9.79 -20.21
CA PHE A 425 1.76 8.41 -19.71
C PHE A 425 1.61 7.31 -20.79
N GLY A 426 2.63 6.46 -20.93
CA GLY A 426 2.70 5.38 -21.94
C GLY A 426 3.48 5.73 -23.22
N THR A 427 3.96 6.96 -23.35
CA THR A 427 4.69 7.49 -24.52
C THR A 427 6.21 7.28 -24.39
N PRO A 428 6.99 7.50 -25.47
CA PRO A 428 8.45 7.42 -25.42
C PRO A 428 9.16 8.30 -24.37
N TYR A 429 8.50 9.35 -23.87
CA TYR A 429 9.04 10.26 -22.86
C TYR A 429 9.00 9.73 -21.43
N HIS A 430 8.54 8.49 -21.19
CA HIS A 430 8.32 7.97 -19.84
C HIS A 430 9.53 8.14 -18.90
N LEU A 431 10.76 7.81 -19.31
CA LEU A 431 11.96 8.01 -18.47
C LEU A 431 12.23 9.50 -18.15
N LEU A 432 12.08 10.40 -19.12
CA LEU A 432 12.23 11.84 -18.88
C LEU A 432 11.16 12.33 -17.88
N HIS A 433 9.91 11.90 -18.05
CA HIS A 433 8.81 12.21 -17.16
C HIS A 433 9.03 11.65 -15.74
N GLN A 434 9.58 10.44 -15.58
CA GLN A 434 9.98 9.89 -14.28
C GLN A 434 11.05 10.76 -13.60
N VAL A 435 12.05 11.25 -14.35
CA VAL A 435 13.10 12.14 -13.81
C VAL A 435 12.53 13.52 -13.46
N MET A 436 11.62 14.09 -14.25
CA MET A 436 10.95 15.35 -13.93
C MET A 436 10.05 15.24 -12.69
N ILE A 437 9.36 14.10 -12.49
CA ILE A 437 8.65 13.81 -11.23
C ILE A 437 9.65 13.74 -10.06
N ALA A 438 10.78 13.05 -10.23
CA ALA A 438 11.78 12.90 -9.17
C ALA A 438 12.44 14.24 -8.78
N LEU A 439 12.75 15.10 -9.74
CA LEU A 439 13.23 16.46 -9.49
C LEU A 439 12.18 17.31 -8.74
N ARG A 440 10.90 17.22 -9.12
CA ARG A 440 9.80 17.90 -8.40
C ARG A 440 9.55 17.34 -6.99
N ALA A 441 9.83 16.06 -6.76
CA ALA A 441 9.78 15.43 -5.44
C ALA A 441 10.97 15.83 -4.54
N TYR A 442 12.04 16.35 -5.14
CA TYR A 442 13.28 16.79 -4.48
C TYR A 442 13.27 18.30 -4.19
N ASP A 443 12.62 19.10 -5.05
CA ASP A 443 12.35 20.52 -4.81
C ASP A 443 11.02 20.95 -5.47
N GLU A 444 10.11 21.49 -4.65
CA GLU A 444 8.73 21.84 -5.03
C GLU A 444 8.67 23.07 -5.98
N HIS A 445 9.78 23.81 -6.17
CA HIS A 445 9.84 25.04 -6.96
C HIS A 445 10.38 24.88 -8.41
N VAL A 446 10.84 23.68 -8.80
CA VAL A 446 11.61 23.47 -10.06
C VAL A 446 10.83 23.76 -11.36
N PHE A 447 9.49 23.75 -11.34
CA PHE A 447 8.66 23.64 -12.54
C PHE A 447 8.41 24.93 -13.36
N VAL A 448 9.27 25.94 -13.25
CA VAL A 448 9.14 27.26 -13.94
C VAL A 448 10.05 27.38 -15.19
N ARG A 449 10.64 26.27 -15.68
CA ARG A 449 11.82 26.29 -16.59
C ARG A 449 11.76 25.41 -17.86
N LEU A 450 10.64 25.31 -18.60
CA LEU A 450 10.62 24.57 -19.88
C LEU A 450 9.57 25.07 -20.91
N PRO A 451 10.00 25.63 -22.06
CA PRO A 451 9.29 25.56 -23.35
C PRO A 451 9.84 24.42 -24.24
N VAL A 452 9.11 24.02 -25.29
CA VAL A 452 9.51 22.92 -26.20
C VAL A 452 9.25 23.28 -27.67
N SER A 453 10.30 23.39 -28.49
CA SER A 453 10.22 23.44 -29.98
C SER A 453 11.59 23.27 -30.65
N GLY A 454 11.60 22.80 -31.90
CA GLY A 454 12.81 22.66 -32.75
C GLY A 454 12.63 21.62 -33.88
N PRO A 455 13.03 21.91 -35.14
CA PRO A 455 12.63 21.14 -36.34
C PRO A 455 13.53 19.94 -36.70
N ALA A 456 13.10 19.13 -37.68
CA ALA A 456 13.70 17.84 -38.05
C ALA A 456 13.85 17.59 -39.57
N SER A 457 14.67 16.59 -39.95
CA SER A 457 14.91 16.13 -41.33
C SER A 457 15.03 14.59 -41.42
N ARG A 458 14.92 13.99 -42.63
CA ARG A 458 14.81 12.53 -42.87
C ARG A 458 15.82 12.00 -43.91
N LEU A 459 16.12 10.69 -43.85
CA LEU A 459 16.49 9.71 -44.93
C LEU A 459 16.82 8.35 -44.25
N SER A 460 17.26 7.28 -44.94
CA SER A 460 16.42 6.22 -45.55
C SER A 460 17.11 4.82 -45.46
N HIS A 461 16.32 3.73 -45.47
CA HIS A 461 16.56 2.26 -45.73
C HIS A 461 18.02 1.74 -46.02
N ASN A 462 18.47 0.52 -45.67
CA ASN A 462 17.78 -0.72 -45.22
C ASN A 462 18.73 -1.78 -44.55
N ASP A 463 18.13 -2.83 -43.97
CA ASP A 463 18.58 -4.25 -43.81
C ASP A 463 19.72 -4.75 -42.84
N ILE A 464 19.25 -5.52 -41.82
CA ILE A 464 19.73 -6.87 -41.36
C ILE A 464 20.86 -7.03 -40.27
N ALA A 465 20.59 -7.97 -39.33
CA ALA A 465 21.47 -8.71 -38.39
C ALA A 465 21.80 -8.14 -36.98
N ILE A 466 22.34 -9.02 -36.11
CA ILE A 466 22.27 -8.93 -34.63
C ILE A 466 23.64 -8.87 -33.95
N ARG A 467 23.92 -7.72 -33.32
CA ARG A 467 24.87 -7.40 -32.22
C ARG A 467 24.64 -5.89 -31.91
N PRO A 468 25.41 -5.16 -31.07
CA PRO A 468 25.37 -3.69 -31.06
C PRO A 468 25.83 -3.02 -32.38
N ALA A 469 26.04 -3.79 -33.46
CA ALA A 469 26.43 -3.34 -34.80
C ALA A 469 25.60 -2.17 -35.36
N ARG A 470 24.30 -2.09 -35.01
CA ARG A 470 23.41 -0.98 -35.38
C ARG A 470 23.83 0.38 -34.79
N ALA A 471 24.91 0.48 -34.01
CA ALA A 471 25.44 1.75 -33.52
C ALA A 471 25.72 2.78 -34.65
N ARG A 472 26.18 2.33 -35.82
CA ARG A 472 26.35 3.20 -37.01
C ARG A 472 25.04 3.62 -37.66
N GLU A 473 23.95 2.88 -37.46
CA GLU A 473 22.63 3.13 -38.04
C GLU A 473 21.75 3.98 -37.13
N ILE A 474 21.96 3.90 -35.81
CA ILE A 474 21.25 4.72 -34.83
C ILE A 474 21.87 6.14 -34.76
N ALA A 475 23.18 6.28 -35.02
CA ALA A 475 23.88 7.57 -34.98
C ALA A 475 23.31 8.66 -35.93
N PRO A 476 22.89 8.37 -37.19
CA PRO A 476 22.21 9.34 -38.06
C PRO A 476 20.80 9.76 -37.59
N HIS A 477 20.20 8.99 -36.67
CA HIS A 477 18.86 9.24 -36.13
C HIS A 477 18.88 9.84 -34.71
N LEU A 478 20.06 10.27 -34.26
CA LEU A 478 20.28 10.88 -32.96
C LEU A 478 20.25 12.42 -33.04
N MET A 479 19.22 13.01 -32.45
CA MET A 479 19.09 14.45 -32.28
C MET A 479 19.17 14.77 -30.79
N LEU A 480 20.33 15.18 -30.29
CA LEU A 480 20.41 15.74 -28.94
C LEU A 480 19.61 17.04 -28.91
N ARG A 481 18.41 16.98 -28.33
CA ARG A 481 17.77 18.14 -27.72
C ARG A 481 18.40 18.35 -26.34
N ILE A 482 18.71 19.59 -26.05
CA ILE A 482 19.23 19.98 -24.74
C ILE A 482 18.06 20.70 -24.06
N MET A 483 17.56 20.12 -22.98
CA MET A 483 16.78 20.87 -22.00
C MET A 483 17.78 21.61 -21.11
N GLU A 484 18.27 22.73 -21.66
CA GLU A 484 19.00 23.71 -20.86
C GLU A 484 17.98 24.39 -19.93
N PRO A 485 18.33 24.66 -18.66
CA PRO A 485 17.68 25.77 -17.98
C PRO A 485 17.94 27.03 -18.83
N GLU A 486 16.90 27.83 -19.08
CA GLU A 486 17.06 29.07 -19.86
C GLU A 486 18.17 29.97 -19.29
N PRO A 487 18.81 30.80 -20.15
CA PRO A 487 19.63 31.92 -19.68
C PRO A 487 18.90 32.66 -18.56
N ASP A 488 19.63 32.90 -17.47
CA ASP A 488 19.14 33.29 -16.13
C ASP A 488 17.66 33.68 -16.09
N VAL A 489 16.81 32.85 -15.46
CA VAL A 489 15.36 33.10 -15.27
C VAL A 489 15.04 34.46 -14.62
N TRP A 490 16.06 35.14 -14.10
CA TRP A 490 16.02 36.58 -13.88
C TRP A 490 15.64 37.40 -15.12
N ASP A 491 16.31 37.23 -16.25
CA ASP A 491 16.16 38.03 -17.46
C ASP A 491 14.86 37.74 -18.22
N THR A 492 14.50 36.46 -18.42
CA THR A 492 13.17 36.10 -18.98
C THR A 492 12.05 36.67 -18.10
N GLY A 493 12.18 36.56 -16.77
CA GLY A 493 11.20 37.09 -15.82
C GLY A 493 11.17 38.62 -15.75
N MET A 494 12.32 39.30 -15.92
CA MET A 494 12.41 40.76 -16.02
C MET A 494 11.81 41.27 -17.33
N ALA A 495 11.99 40.55 -18.45
CA ALA A 495 11.37 40.89 -19.73
C ALA A 495 9.84 40.75 -19.65
N ALA A 496 9.33 39.63 -19.13
CA ALA A 496 7.91 39.43 -18.88
C ALA A 496 7.33 40.45 -17.88
N ALA A 497 8.09 40.80 -16.83
CA ALA A 497 7.70 41.85 -15.88
C ALA A 497 7.66 43.24 -16.54
N GLN A 498 8.66 43.60 -17.34
CA GLN A 498 8.70 44.87 -18.07
C GLN A 498 7.54 44.96 -19.05
N GLN A 499 7.29 43.92 -19.86
CA GLN A 499 6.15 43.89 -20.79
C GLN A 499 4.81 44.01 -20.06
N TYR A 500 4.57 43.24 -18.99
CA TYR A 500 3.34 43.39 -18.19
C TYR A 500 3.22 44.77 -17.53
N PHE A 501 4.34 45.37 -17.12
CA PHE A 501 4.38 46.72 -16.57
C PHE A 501 4.08 47.79 -17.62
N ASP A 502 4.53 47.61 -18.86
CA ASP A 502 4.25 48.52 -19.98
C ASP A 502 2.77 48.39 -20.44
N ASP A 503 2.24 47.16 -20.45
CA ASP A 503 0.82 46.88 -20.78
C ASP A 503 -0.16 47.35 -19.70
N GLN A 504 0.20 47.29 -18.41
CA GLN A 504 -0.73 47.47 -17.28
C GLN A 504 -0.34 48.59 -16.29
N GLY A 505 0.81 49.23 -16.46
CA GLY A 505 1.34 50.27 -15.58
C GLY A 505 1.78 49.82 -14.18
N HIS A 506 1.71 48.51 -13.86
CA HIS A 506 1.99 47.97 -12.52
C HIS A 506 2.36 46.48 -12.51
N LEU A 507 3.05 46.02 -11.45
CA LEU A 507 3.38 44.60 -11.21
C LEU A 507 2.45 43.89 -10.20
N ASN A 508 1.16 44.20 -10.22
CA ASN A 508 0.13 43.55 -9.39
C ASN A 508 -0.36 42.20 -9.99
N VAL A 509 0.58 41.41 -10.51
CA VAL A 509 0.31 40.15 -11.20
C VAL A 509 -0.27 39.09 -10.23
N PRO A 510 -1.44 38.47 -10.53
CA PRO A 510 -1.97 37.34 -9.77
C PRO A 510 -1.03 36.13 -9.81
N SER A 511 -0.88 35.37 -8.71
CA SER A 511 0.10 34.28 -8.65
C SER A 511 -0.12 33.14 -9.66
N ASN A 512 -1.34 32.94 -10.17
CA ASN A 512 -1.67 31.99 -11.23
C ASN A 512 -1.56 32.56 -12.66
N TYR A 513 -1.19 33.84 -12.83
CA TYR A 513 -1.07 34.47 -14.14
C TYR A 513 0.11 33.90 -14.93
N ILE A 514 -0.16 33.67 -16.21
CA ILE A 514 0.76 33.23 -17.24
C ILE A 514 0.69 34.27 -18.36
N ASP A 515 1.83 34.68 -18.90
CA ASP A 515 1.86 35.62 -20.03
C ASP A 515 1.58 34.94 -21.38
N ALA A 516 1.58 35.71 -22.46
CA ALA A 516 1.34 35.23 -23.82
C ALA A 516 2.43 34.29 -24.37
N ALA A 517 3.61 34.23 -23.73
CA ALA A 517 4.69 33.30 -24.08
C ALA A 517 4.64 31.99 -23.27
N GLY A 518 3.76 31.89 -22.27
CA GLY A 518 3.62 30.73 -21.39
C GLY A 518 4.42 30.81 -20.09
N PHE A 519 5.01 31.96 -19.75
CA PHE A 519 5.82 32.13 -18.56
C PHE A 519 4.96 32.49 -17.34
N HIS A 520 5.19 31.79 -16.22
CA HIS A 520 4.44 31.95 -14.96
C HIS A 520 4.88 33.19 -14.15
N LEU A 521 4.71 34.38 -14.74
CA LEU A 521 5.12 35.66 -14.16
C LEU A 521 4.57 35.89 -12.74
N GLY A 522 3.36 35.41 -12.44
CA GLY A 522 2.75 35.50 -11.11
C GLY A 522 3.55 34.76 -10.03
N CYS A 523 3.87 33.49 -10.27
CA CYS A 523 4.72 32.69 -9.40
C CYS A 523 6.14 33.28 -9.29
N TRP A 524 6.71 33.75 -10.40
CA TRP A 524 8.05 34.33 -10.42
C TRP A 524 8.14 35.59 -9.54
N LEU A 525 7.22 36.56 -9.71
CA LEU A 525 7.17 37.75 -8.86
C LEU A 525 6.89 37.41 -7.38
N GLY A 526 6.07 36.40 -7.10
CA GLY A 526 5.88 35.86 -5.75
C GLY A 526 7.19 35.34 -5.12
N TYR A 527 8.00 34.61 -5.90
CA TYR A 527 9.30 34.11 -5.46
C TYR A 527 10.29 35.26 -5.20
N GLN A 528 10.32 36.31 -6.05
CA GLN A 528 11.18 37.48 -5.80
C GLN A 528 10.78 38.25 -4.53
N ARG A 529 9.47 38.33 -4.21
CA ARG A 529 8.97 38.90 -2.93
C ARG A 529 9.47 38.08 -1.73
N ALA A 530 9.39 36.74 -1.81
CA ALA A 530 9.88 35.84 -0.76
C ALA A 530 11.40 35.96 -0.55
N LEU A 531 12.20 35.97 -1.62
CA LEU A 531 13.65 36.19 -1.55
C LEU A 531 14.00 37.55 -0.95
N LYS A 532 13.22 38.61 -1.23
CA LYS A 532 13.47 39.93 -0.66
C LYS A 532 13.14 39.99 0.83
N LEU A 533 12.06 39.34 1.26
CA LEU A 533 11.67 39.22 2.66
C LEU A 533 12.72 38.43 3.48
N ALA A 534 13.29 37.38 2.89
CA ALA A 534 14.36 36.58 3.49
C ALA A 534 15.75 37.26 3.47
N GLY A 535 15.88 38.48 2.93
CA GLY A 535 17.17 39.19 2.78
C GLY A 535 18.06 38.69 1.64
N ASN A 536 17.69 37.60 0.96
CA ASN A 536 18.51 36.89 -0.02
C ASN A 536 18.47 37.48 -1.45
N LEU A 537 17.59 38.45 -1.74
CA LEU A 537 17.57 39.11 -3.04
C LEU A 537 18.63 40.22 -3.14
N THR A 538 19.56 40.07 -4.08
CA THR A 538 20.73 40.96 -4.23
C THR A 538 20.35 42.43 -4.51
N PRO A 539 21.23 43.40 -4.19
CA PRO A 539 20.96 44.82 -4.46
C PRO A 539 20.70 45.13 -5.93
N ALA A 540 21.48 44.55 -6.86
CA ALA A 540 21.31 44.73 -8.30
C ALA A 540 19.93 44.22 -8.79
N ARG A 541 19.52 43.02 -8.35
CA ARG A 541 18.20 42.46 -8.66
C ARG A 541 17.06 43.28 -8.04
N THR A 542 17.27 43.81 -6.83
CA THR A 542 16.33 44.76 -6.20
C THR A 542 16.17 46.05 -7.02
N ALA A 543 17.28 46.59 -7.55
CA ALA A 543 17.28 47.82 -8.33
C ALA A 543 16.64 47.64 -9.72
N ALA A 544 16.89 46.53 -10.39
CA ALA A 544 16.25 46.22 -11.68
C ALA A 544 14.73 46.04 -11.53
N LEU A 545 14.23 45.32 -10.51
CA LEU A 545 12.78 45.25 -10.26
C LEU A 545 12.17 46.61 -9.86
N ALA A 546 12.97 47.56 -9.35
CA ALA A 546 12.48 48.89 -9.02
C ALA A 546 12.17 49.77 -10.25
N THR A 547 12.75 49.49 -11.44
CA THR A 547 12.39 50.23 -12.67
C THR A 547 10.94 49.95 -13.08
N CYS A 548 10.52 48.68 -12.96
CA CYS A 548 9.14 48.21 -13.14
C CYS A 548 8.23 48.54 -11.94
N LYS A 549 8.64 49.44 -11.04
CA LYS A 549 7.91 49.87 -9.81
C LYS A 549 7.43 48.69 -8.93
N MET A 550 8.23 47.64 -8.80
CA MET A 550 7.86 46.41 -8.08
C MET A 550 7.41 46.67 -6.63
N THR A 551 6.19 46.22 -6.33
CA THR A 551 5.61 46.20 -4.97
C THR A 551 6.05 44.94 -4.22
N TRP A 552 6.93 45.11 -3.23
CA TRP A 552 7.46 44.00 -2.42
C TRP A 552 6.42 43.39 -1.46
N SER A 553 5.47 44.19 -0.98
CA SER A 553 4.28 43.69 -0.29
C SER A 553 3.30 43.09 -1.30
N HIS A 554 2.67 41.97 -0.95
CA HIS A 554 1.57 41.40 -1.74
C HIS A 554 0.46 42.44 -1.93
N PRO A 555 -0.18 42.51 -3.11
CA PRO A 555 -1.27 43.43 -3.38
C PRO A 555 -2.37 43.34 -2.31
N LYS A 556 -2.94 44.49 -1.94
CA LYS A 556 -3.90 44.64 -0.81
C LYS A 556 -5.21 43.84 -0.94
N GLY A 557 -5.37 43.05 -1.99
CA GLY A 557 -6.47 42.10 -2.21
C GLY A 557 -6.06 40.78 -2.88
N SER A 558 -4.77 40.41 -2.90
CA SER A 558 -4.36 39.09 -3.44
C SER A 558 -4.62 37.95 -2.45
N THR A 559 -4.74 36.73 -2.97
CA THR A 559 -4.97 35.50 -2.20
C THR A 559 -3.94 35.31 -1.09
N GLU A 560 -2.66 35.60 -1.36
CA GLU A 560 -1.58 35.47 -0.38
C GLU A 560 -1.64 36.56 0.72
N HIS A 561 -2.06 37.79 0.36
CA HIS A 561 -2.32 38.84 1.35
C HIS A 561 -3.47 38.43 2.29
N TYR A 562 -4.53 37.84 1.74
CA TYR A 562 -5.63 37.31 2.52
C TYR A 562 -5.25 36.05 3.32
N LEU A 563 -4.38 35.17 2.83
CA LEU A 563 -3.83 34.05 3.61
C LEU A 563 -2.97 34.53 4.79
N HIS A 564 -2.17 35.57 4.61
CA HIS A 564 -1.41 36.19 5.71
C HIS A 564 -2.35 36.91 6.71
N LEU A 565 -3.44 37.53 6.24
CA LEU A 565 -4.50 38.05 7.12
C LEU A 565 -5.26 36.93 7.83
N ALA A 566 -5.47 35.77 7.20
CA ALA A 566 -6.07 34.59 7.79
C ALA A 566 -5.16 33.98 8.88
N GLN A 567 -3.85 33.89 8.63
CA GLN A 567 -2.85 33.49 9.64
C GLN A 567 -2.87 34.43 10.85
N ALA A 568 -2.86 35.75 10.61
CA ALA A 568 -2.95 36.74 11.69
C ALA A 568 -4.28 36.63 12.47
N TYR A 569 -5.42 36.50 11.77
CA TYR A 569 -6.74 36.31 12.38
C TYR A 569 -6.82 35.02 13.20
N ALA A 570 -6.28 33.91 12.68
CA ALA A 570 -6.19 32.64 13.41
C ALA A 570 -5.23 32.72 14.61
N SER A 571 -4.18 33.53 14.56
CA SER A 571 -3.29 33.76 15.71
C SER A 571 -3.92 34.65 16.80
N GLU A 572 -4.81 35.56 16.44
CA GLU A 572 -5.53 36.44 17.38
C GLU A 572 -6.81 35.80 17.94
N HIS A 573 -7.49 34.94 17.18
CA HIS A 573 -8.80 34.37 17.54
C HIS A 573 -8.86 32.83 17.62
N GLY A 574 -7.80 32.12 17.23
CA GLY A 574 -7.73 30.65 17.29
C GLY A 574 -8.53 29.89 16.22
N HIS A 575 -9.06 30.57 15.20
CA HIS A 575 -9.91 29.96 14.16
C HIS A 575 -10.06 30.85 12.90
N LEU A 576 -10.66 30.32 11.83
CA LEU A 576 -11.06 31.06 10.61
C LEU A 576 -12.58 31.35 10.49
N LEU A 577 -13.29 31.49 11.61
CA LEU A 577 -14.76 31.72 11.66
C LEU A 577 -15.20 33.20 11.54
N ALA A 578 -14.47 34.02 10.78
CA ALA A 578 -14.86 35.41 10.52
C ALA A 578 -16.26 35.49 9.88
N GLU A 579 -17.05 36.49 10.27
CA GLU A 579 -18.36 36.78 9.66
C GLU A 579 -18.19 37.31 8.23
N PRO A 580 -19.09 37.05 7.27
CA PRO A 580 -18.97 37.59 5.91
C PRO A 580 -18.77 39.11 5.85
N ALA A 581 -19.41 39.87 6.75
CA ALA A 581 -19.25 41.33 6.85
C ALA A 581 -18.00 41.79 7.65
N HIS A 582 -17.29 40.88 8.33
CA HIS A 582 -16.19 41.23 9.23
C HIS A 582 -14.95 41.71 8.46
N LYS A 583 -14.49 42.91 8.82
CA LYS A 583 -13.29 43.54 8.26
C LYS A 583 -12.10 43.46 9.20
N PHE A 584 -11.30 42.40 9.07
CA PHE A 584 -10.05 42.27 9.83
C PHE A 584 -8.96 43.19 9.28
N ARG A 585 -8.32 43.99 10.15
CA ARG A 585 -7.26 44.97 9.80
C ARG A 585 -7.62 45.85 8.58
N GLY A 586 -8.91 46.21 8.43
CA GLY A 586 -9.43 47.03 7.33
C GLY A 586 -9.65 46.30 5.99
N ARG A 587 -9.70 44.97 5.97
CA ARG A 587 -9.99 44.15 4.78
C ARG A 587 -11.14 43.17 5.01
N PRO A 588 -12.00 42.89 4.02
CA PRO A 588 -13.14 41.98 4.14
C PRO A 588 -12.71 40.49 4.14
N LEU A 589 -11.87 40.11 5.11
CA LEU A 589 -11.35 38.76 5.28
C LEU A 589 -12.47 37.72 5.39
N GLY A 590 -13.58 38.06 6.06
CA GLY A 590 -14.71 37.15 6.20
C GLY A 590 -15.51 36.92 4.91
N GLN A 591 -15.58 37.92 4.02
CA GLN A 591 -16.15 37.76 2.68
C GLN A 591 -15.26 36.83 1.84
N TRP A 592 -13.95 37.09 1.83
CA TRP A 592 -12.97 36.24 1.12
C TRP A 592 -12.99 34.79 1.65
N LEU A 593 -13.06 34.60 2.97
CA LEU A 593 -13.24 33.27 3.59
C LEU A 593 -14.60 32.63 3.30
N ALA A 594 -15.61 33.36 2.82
CA ALA A 594 -16.84 32.76 2.29
C ALA A 594 -16.65 32.33 0.82
N GLU A 595 -16.01 33.18 0.01
CA GLU A 595 -15.66 32.91 -1.39
C GLU A 595 -14.75 31.67 -1.52
N GLN A 596 -13.73 31.52 -0.66
CA GLN A 596 -12.86 30.33 -0.70
C GLN A 596 -13.59 29.03 -0.31
N ARG A 597 -14.58 29.10 0.59
CA ARG A 597 -15.40 27.94 0.96
C ARG A 597 -16.34 27.52 -0.17
N GLN A 598 -16.91 28.50 -0.88
CA GLN A 598 -17.73 28.25 -2.07
C GLN A 598 -16.88 27.62 -3.18
N ALA A 599 -15.71 28.20 -3.49
CA ALA A 599 -14.79 27.64 -4.47
C ALA A 599 -14.33 26.21 -4.12
N ALA A 600 -14.19 25.87 -2.83
CA ALA A 600 -13.89 24.50 -2.39
C ALA A 600 -15.08 23.55 -2.59
N ALA A 601 -16.31 23.98 -2.30
CA ALA A 601 -17.53 23.20 -2.54
C ALA A 601 -17.77 22.95 -4.05
N ASP A 602 -17.46 23.93 -4.89
CA ASP A 602 -17.58 23.86 -6.35
C ASP A 602 -16.38 23.14 -7.01
N GLY A 603 -15.39 22.68 -6.24
CA GLY A 603 -14.20 22.00 -6.75
C GLY A 603 -13.25 22.88 -7.58
N THR A 604 -13.37 24.21 -7.50
CA THR A 604 -12.59 25.19 -8.27
C THR A 604 -11.41 25.78 -7.50
N LEU A 605 -11.37 25.65 -6.17
CA LEU A 605 -10.24 26.12 -5.35
C LEU A 605 -8.97 25.29 -5.64
N PRO A 606 -7.83 25.90 -6.05
CA PRO A 606 -6.61 25.16 -6.30
C PRO A 606 -6.08 24.46 -5.02
N PRO A 607 -5.67 23.17 -5.08
CA PRO A 607 -5.24 22.40 -3.91
C PRO A 607 -4.17 23.04 -3.00
N PRO A 608 -3.20 23.84 -3.50
CA PRO A 608 -2.25 24.54 -2.62
C PRO A 608 -2.92 25.55 -1.68
N TYR A 609 -4.00 26.21 -2.09
CA TYR A 609 -4.71 27.20 -1.27
C TYR A 609 -5.70 26.56 -0.30
N GLU A 610 -6.39 25.50 -0.73
CA GLU A 610 -7.20 24.66 0.17
C GLU A 610 -6.33 24.09 1.30
N ARG A 611 -5.15 23.56 0.93
CA ARG A 611 -4.14 23.11 1.89
C ARG A 611 -3.67 24.23 2.81
N ALA A 612 -3.31 25.39 2.28
CA ALA A 612 -2.84 26.50 3.10
C ALA A 612 -3.88 26.94 4.15
N LEU A 613 -5.16 26.95 3.82
CA LEU A 613 -6.25 27.23 4.77
C LEU A 613 -6.40 26.13 5.82
N LYS A 614 -6.27 24.86 5.42
CA LYS A 614 -6.35 23.68 6.30
C LYS A 614 -5.16 23.54 7.25
N ASP A 615 -3.98 23.98 6.82
CA ASP A 615 -2.76 24.06 7.64
C ASP A 615 -2.82 25.24 8.65
N ILE A 616 -3.74 26.22 8.47
CA ILE A 616 -4.02 27.32 9.42
C ILE A 616 -5.12 26.93 10.42
N ASP A 617 -6.25 26.41 9.94
CA ASP A 617 -7.37 25.91 10.76
C ASP A 617 -7.90 24.62 10.12
N PRO A 618 -7.68 23.44 10.73
CA PRO A 618 -8.18 22.16 10.22
C PRO A 618 -9.71 22.10 10.04
N TYR A 619 -10.45 23.02 10.66
CA TYR A 619 -11.90 23.16 10.60
C TYR A 619 -12.33 24.49 9.94
N TRP A 620 -11.49 25.05 9.06
CA TRP A 620 -11.84 26.28 8.31
C TRP A 620 -13.10 26.08 7.46
N ASN A 621 -13.30 24.89 6.88
CA ASN A 621 -14.49 24.50 6.12
C ASN A 621 -15.06 23.17 6.70
N PRO A 622 -15.90 23.24 7.75
CA PRO A 622 -16.42 22.06 8.45
C PRO A 622 -17.57 21.39 7.69
N SER A 623 -17.86 20.13 8.02
CA SER A 623 -19.07 19.41 7.56
C SER A 623 -20.32 19.66 8.43
N TRP A 624 -20.24 20.57 9.40
CA TRP A 624 -21.31 20.91 10.35
C TRP A 624 -21.61 22.42 10.35
N PRO A 625 -22.76 22.87 10.90
CA PRO A 625 -23.13 24.28 10.89
C PRO A 625 -22.08 25.22 11.52
N ARG A 626 -21.76 26.32 10.83
CA ARG A 626 -20.75 27.31 11.28
C ARG A 626 -21.11 27.94 12.63
N GLU A 627 -22.40 28.09 12.92
CA GLU A 627 -22.92 28.61 14.19
C GLU A 627 -22.61 27.69 15.37
N TRP A 628 -22.71 26.37 15.17
CA TRP A 628 -22.30 25.38 16.16
C TRP A 628 -20.81 25.54 16.53
N GLN A 629 -19.96 25.75 15.52
CA GLN A 629 -18.52 25.92 15.75
C GLN A 629 -18.21 27.26 16.45
N ARG A 630 -18.95 28.33 16.14
CA ARG A 630 -18.86 29.62 16.85
C ARG A 630 -19.24 29.49 18.32
N MET A 631 -20.31 28.77 18.64
CA MET A 631 -20.69 28.51 20.03
C MET A 631 -19.64 27.64 20.74
N CYS A 632 -19.10 26.62 20.08
CA CYS A 632 -18.00 25.82 20.61
C CYS A 632 -16.72 26.64 20.87
N THR A 633 -16.39 27.62 20.03
CA THR A 633 -15.31 28.58 20.32
C THR A 633 -15.65 29.47 21.52
N ARG A 634 -16.85 30.07 21.56
CA ARG A 634 -17.30 30.91 22.68
C ARG A 634 -17.24 30.13 24.00
N ALA A 635 -17.55 28.83 23.95
CA ALA A 635 -17.43 27.90 25.06
C ALA A 635 -15.98 27.70 25.54
N ARG A 636 -14.97 27.73 24.65
CA ARG A 636 -13.54 27.66 25.03
C ARG A 636 -13.01 28.89 25.75
N ALA A 637 -13.60 30.06 25.50
CA ALA A 637 -13.17 31.33 26.10
C ALA A 637 -13.79 31.58 27.49
N GLY A 638 -14.89 30.90 27.83
CA GLY A 638 -15.59 31.04 29.10
C GLY A 638 -15.18 30.01 30.15
N ARG A 639 -15.46 30.31 31.42
CA ARG A 639 -15.68 29.25 32.42
C ARG A 639 -17.07 28.68 32.19
N LEU A 640 -17.15 27.37 31.98
CA LEU A 640 -18.39 26.63 31.78
C LEU A 640 -18.70 25.78 33.01
N THR A 641 -19.99 25.54 33.22
CA THR A 641 -20.51 24.53 34.15
C THR A 641 -21.71 23.88 33.49
N ILE A 642 -21.78 22.55 33.55
CA ILE A 642 -22.86 21.73 33.03
C ILE A 642 -23.98 21.75 34.07
N PRO A 643 -25.16 22.31 33.77
CA PRO A 643 -26.22 22.38 34.77
C PRO A 643 -26.77 20.98 35.05
N ALA A 644 -26.71 20.54 36.30
CA ALA A 644 -27.24 19.24 36.73
C ALA A 644 -28.77 19.17 36.58
N GLY A 645 -29.46 20.20 37.07
CA GLY A 645 -30.92 20.30 37.10
C GLY A 645 -31.56 20.99 35.88
N PRO A 646 -32.80 21.50 36.05
CA PRO A 646 -33.50 22.32 35.06
C PRO A 646 -32.79 23.66 34.82
N LEU A 647 -32.87 24.18 33.60
CA LEU A 647 -32.33 25.51 33.26
C LEU A 647 -33.17 26.63 33.90
N PRO A 648 -32.53 27.67 34.49
CA PRO A 648 -33.21 28.90 34.86
C PRO A 648 -33.87 29.58 33.64
N THR A 649 -35.01 30.25 33.85
CA THR A 649 -35.72 31.01 32.79
C THR A 649 -34.88 32.11 32.13
N HIS A 650 -33.83 32.58 32.82
CA HIS A 650 -32.87 33.57 32.33
C HIS A 650 -31.46 32.99 32.08
N ALA A 651 -31.35 31.68 31.81
CA ALA A 651 -30.09 31.08 31.38
C ALA A 651 -29.57 31.74 30.09
N ASP A 652 -28.25 31.93 29.99
CA ASP A 652 -27.64 32.51 28.80
C ASP A 652 -27.57 31.50 27.64
N ASP A 653 -27.37 32.01 26.43
CA ASP A 653 -27.39 31.18 25.22
C ASP A 653 -26.25 30.15 25.19
N LEU A 654 -25.13 30.42 25.87
CA LEU A 654 -24.01 29.50 25.95
C LEU A 654 -24.30 28.32 26.89
N THR A 655 -24.90 28.56 28.06
CA THR A 655 -25.39 27.49 28.94
C THR A 655 -26.48 26.68 28.25
N ARG A 656 -27.44 27.32 27.57
CA ARG A 656 -28.51 26.60 26.83
C ARG A 656 -27.94 25.73 25.70
N TRP A 657 -27.02 26.27 24.90
CA TRP A 657 -26.34 25.51 23.84
C TRP A 657 -25.55 24.32 24.39
N LEU A 658 -24.79 24.52 25.48
CA LEU A 658 -24.03 23.44 26.14
C LEU A 658 -24.97 22.37 26.71
N ASP A 659 -26.14 22.76 27.19
CA ASP A 659 -27.18 21.86 27.70
C ASP A 659 -27.67 20.88 26.63
N GLU A 660 -28.05 21.44 25.48
CA GLU A 660 -28.46 20.71 24.28
C GLU A 660 -27.32 19.82 23.77
N GLN A 661 -26.08 20.31 23.78
CA GLN A 661 -24.91 19.52 23.33
C GLN A 661 -24.58 18.35 24.24
N PHE A 662 -24.92 18.42 25.53
CA PHE A 662 -24.67 17.33 26.47
C PHE A 662 -25.63 16.16 26.24
N ASP A 663 -26.92 16.46 26.10
CA ASP A 663 -27.94 15.43 25.87
C ASP A 663 -27.84 14.89 24.42
N ALA A 664 -27.50 15.74 23.43
CA ALA A 664 -27.25 15.34 22.04
C ALA A 664 -25.85 14.76 21.74
N PHE A 665 -24.93 14.70 22.71
CA PHE A 665 -23.54 14.25 22.48
C PHE A 665 -23.39 12.93 21.69
N PRO A 666 -24.24 11.89 21.89
CA PRO A 666 -24.16 10.65 21.11
C PRO A 666 -24.42 10.82 19.60
N THR A 667 -25.25 11.79 19.19
CA THR A 667 -25.65 11.98 17.78
C THR A 667 -24.80 13.03 17.04
N LEU A 668 -23.96 13.77 17.74
CA LEU A 668 -23.01 14.72 17.14
C LEU A 668 -21.90 13.99 16.35
N THR A 669 -21.42 14.63 15.27
CA THR A 669 -20.38 14.03 14.43
C THR A 669 -19.07 13.79 15.20
N LYS A 670 -18.27 12.81 14.75
CA LYS A 670 -16.98 12.44 15.35
C LYS A 670 -16.01 13.63 15.47
N GLY A 671 -16.15 14.67 14.63
CA GLY A 671 -15.44 15.95 14.75
C GLY A 671 -16.01 16.87 15.85
N GLN A 672 -17.33 17.11 15.86
CA GLN A 672 -18.01 17.89 16.92
C GLN A 672 -17.77 17.31 18.32
N GLN A 673 -17.88 15.99 18.49
CA GLN A 673 -17.55 15.29 19.74
C GLN A 673 -16.10 15.56 20.19
N SER A 674 -15.14 15.58 19.24
CA SER A 674 -13.74 15.90 19.54
C SER A 674 -13.56 17.37 19.94
N GLN A 675 -14.32 18.28 19.34
CA GLN A 675 -14.29 19.70 19.67
C GLN A 675 -14.90 19.99 21.06
N LEU A 676 -15.96 19.26 21.46
CA LEU A 676 -16.56 19.31 22.80
C LEU A 676 -15.69 18.67 23.89
N ALA A 677 -15.11 17.50 23.61
CA ALA A 677 -14.19 16.82 24.54
C ALA A 677 -12.91 17.64 24.82
N ALA A 678 -12.60 18.63 23.97
CA ALA A 678 -11.51 19.59 24.14
C ALA A 678 -11.91 20.89 24.88
N LEU A 679 -13.12 20.99 25.44
CA LEU A 679 -13.51 22.10 26.32
C LEU A 679 -12.84 22.00 27.69
N ALA A 680 -12.60 23.15 28.33
CA ALA A 680 -11.83 23.24 29.58
C ALA A 680 -12.63 22.86 30.85
N LEU A 681 -13.48 21.83 30.76
CA LEU A 681 -14.42 21.36 31.80
C LEU A 681 -13.72 20.53 32.92
N ARG A 682 -12.49 20.92 33.31
CA ARG A 682 -11.61 20.12 34.19
C ARG A 682 -12.05 20.03 35.65
N HIS A 683 -13.03 20.82 36.06
CA HIS A 683 -13.54 20.91 37.44
C HIS A 683 -15.04 20.63 37.53
N ASP A 684 -15.62 20.07 36.45
CA ASP A 684 -17.04 19.74 36.38
C ASP A 684 -17.22 18.21 36.45
N PRO A 685 -17.85 17.65 37.49
CA PRO A 685 -18.00 16.19 37.61
C PRO A 685 -18.78 15.56 36.46
N LEU A 686 -19.71 16.29 35.83
CA LEU A 686 -20.49 15.77 34.70
C LEU A 686 -19.66 15.70 33.41
N ALA A 687 -18.46 16.29 33.37
CA ALA A 687 -17.59 16.27 32.19
C ALA A 687 -17.19 14.85 31.74
N LEU A 688 -17.26 13.83 32.61
CA LEU A 688 -17.08 12.43 32.22
C LEU A 688 -18.00 12.01 31.05
N ALA A 689 -19.25 12.49 31.02
CA ALA A 689 -20.20 12.21 29.93
C ALA A 689 -19.90 12.98 28.62
N LEU A 690 -18.87 13.84 28.59
CA LEU A 690 -18.38 14.52 27.38
C LEU A 690 -16.98 14.04 26.95
N ARG A 691 -16.30 13.22 27.76
CA ARG A 691 -15.05 12.55 27.37
C ARG A 691 -15.34 11.39 26.40
N ARG A 692 -14.35 10.94 25.62
CA ARG A 692 -14.46 9.69 24.86
C ARG A 692 -14.22 8.48 25.78
N PRO A 693 -15.21 7.61 26.02
CA PRO A 693 -15.06 6.47 26.93
C PRO A 693 -14.20 5.36 26.32
N HIS A 694 -13.23 4.86 27.09
CA HIS A 694 -12.37 3.75 26.72
C HIS A 694 -12.79 2.49 27.49
N GLY A 695 -13.04 1.38 26.78
CA GLY A 695 -13.61 0.16 27.37
C GLY A 695 -15.15 0.20 27.51
N HIS A 696 -15.72 -0.91 27.99
CA HIS A 696 -17.17 -1.08 28.13
C HIS A 696 -17.73 -0.33 29.35
N GLN A 697 -17.13 -0.50 30.54
CA GLN A 697 -17.57 0.15 31.78
C GLN A 697 -17.69 1.68 31.64
N ALA A 698 -16.68 2.34 31.08
CA ALA A 698 -16.71 3.79 30.85
C ALA A 698 -17.83 4.24 29.87
N ARG A 699 -18.23 3.39 28.91
CA ARG A 699 -19.38 3.67 28.03
C ARG A 699 -20.68 3.59 28.81
N THR A 700 -20.86 2.51 29.57
CA THR A 700 -22.04 2.28 30.40
C THR A 700 -22.19 3.37 31.47
N HIS A 701 -21.10 3.80 32.10
CA HIS A 701 -21.10 4.93 33.06
C HIS A 701 -21.46 6.25 32.37
N ALA A 702 -20.85 6.58 31.22
CA ALA A 702 -21.17 7.79 30.48
C ALA A 702 -22.60 7.80 29.88
N GLN A 703 -23.17 6.64 29.56
CA GLN A 703 -24.58 6.51 29.17
C GLN A 703 -25.52 6.67 30.37
N GLY A 704 -25.24 5.96 31.46
CA GLY A 704 -26.00 6.03 32.71
C GLY A 704 -26.02 7.42 33.32
N LEU A 705 -24.90 8.14 33.30
CA LEU A 705 -24.80 9.51 33.81
C LEU A 705 -25.71 10.49 33.03
N ARG A 706 -25.86 10.32 31.70
CA ARG A 706 -26.81 11.12 30.90
C ARG A 706 -28.27 10.75 31.20
N ALA A 707 -28.58 9.46 31.37
CA ALA A 707 -29.91 9.00 31.76
C ALA A 707 -30.29 9.47 33.19
N ALA A 708 -29.36 9.39 34.14
CA ALA A 708 -29.49 9.89 35.50
C ALA A 708 -29.76 11.39 35.53
N ARG A 709 -29.03 12.19 34.74
CA ARG A 709 -29.26 13.63 34.59
C ARG A 709 -30.68 13.93 34.06
N ARG A 710 -31.14 13.21 33.04
CA ARG A 710 -32.51 13.35 32.50
C ARG A 710 -33.59 12.96 33.51
N PHE A 711 -33.36 11.93 34.32
CA PHE A 711 -34.27 11.58 35.43
C PHE A 711 -34.26 12.64 36.53
N PHE A 712 -33.08 13.08 36.97
CA PHE A 712 -32.90 14.11 37.99
C PHE A 712 -33.58 15.43 37.61
N ARG A 713 -33.50 15.84 36.34
CA ARG A 713 -34.27 16.99 35.80
C ARG A 713 -35.78 16.87 36.04
N ARG A 714 -36.36 15.70 35.80
CA ARG A 714 -37.82 15.45 35.93
C ARG A 714 -38.27 15.32 37.39
N HIS A 715 -37.44 14.72 38.25
CA HIS A 715 -37.86 14.26 39.59
C HIS A 715 -37.11 14.89 40.78
N GLN A 716 -36.06 15.67 40.53
CA GLN A 716 -35.19 16.33 41.53
C GLN A 716 -34.54 15.36 42.55
N HIS A 717 -34.46 14.06 42.23
CA HIS A 717 -33.85 13.02 43.05
C HIS A 717 -33.36 11.84 42.19
N LEU A 718 -32.41 11.03 42.68
CA LEU A 718 -31.99 9.76 42.06
C LEU A 718 -32.63 8.50 42.69
N ARG A 719 -33.77 8.64 43.34
CA ARG A 719 -34.63 7.50 43.75
C ARG A 719 -35.38 6.93 42.54
N VAL A 720 -34.66 6.17 41.72
CA VAL A 720 -35.18 5.51 40.50
C VAL A 720 -35.74 4.11 40.84
N PRO A 721 -36.95 3.74 40.40
CA PRO A 721 -37.49 2.38 40.54
C PRO A 721 -36.61 1.34 39.82
N ALA A 722 -36.46 0.13 40.36
CA ALA A 722 -35.52 -0.88 39.84
C ALA A 722 -35.82 -1.35 38.40
N ASP A 723 -37.09 -1.28 37.98
CA ASP A 723 -37.62 -1.61 36.65
C ASP A 723 -37.60 -0.42 35.67
N TYR A 724 -37.32 0.79 36.14
CA TYR A 724 -37.33 1.99 35.31
C TYR A 724 -36.17 2.01 34.31
N ALA A 725 -36.52 2.27 33.05
CA ALA A 725 -35.58 2.56 31.98
C ALA A 725 -35.85 3.97 31.42
N ASP A 726 -34.79 4.70 31.07
CA ASP A 726 -34.89 5.98 30.36
C ASP A 726 -34.77 5.73 28.86
N ASP A 727 -35.83 6.05 28.13
CA ASP A 727 -35.92 5.95 26.68
C ASP A 727 -35.61 7.31 26.04
N HIS A 728 -34.50 7.40 25.29
CA HIS A 728 -34.08 8.64 24.65
C HIS A 728 -33.39 8.38 23.30
N GLY A 729 -33.81 9.08 22.25
CA GLY A 729 -33.22 8.97 20.90
C GLY A 729 -33.39 7.59 20.23
N GLY A 730 -34.24 6.71 20.76
CA GLY A 730 -34.39 5.31 20.33
C GLY A 730 -33.57 4.30 21.16
N THR A 731 -32.71 4.76 22.07
CA THR A 731 -31.95 3.88 22.98
C THR A 731 -32.66 3.78 24.34
N ARG A 732 -32.86 2.54 24.81
CA ARG A 732 -33.46 2.22 26.11
C ARG A 732 -32.40 1.87 27.14
N PHE A 733 -32.16 2.73 28.13
CA PHE A 733 -31.15 2.49 29.17
C PHE A 733 -31.79 2.07 30.51
N PRO A 734 -31.44 0.91 31.11
CA PRO A 734 -32.04 0.40 32.35
C PRO A 734 -31.49 1.12 33.59
N LEU A 735 -31.85 2.39 33.73
CA LEU A 735 -31.33 3.31 34.76
C LEU A 735 -31.55 2.81 36.20
N GLY A 736 -32.71 2.21 36.50
CA GLY A 736 -33.03 1.68 37.81
C GLY A 736 -32.06 0.61 38.28
N ARG A 737 -31.76 -0.35 37.39
CA ARG A 737 -30.76 -1.39 37.63
C ARG A 737 -29.35 -0.80 37.75
N TRP A 738 -28.96 0.10 36.85
CA TRP A 738 -27.63 0.72 36.89
C TRP A 738 -27.36 1.48 38.21
N ILE A 739 -28.36 2.18 38.77
CA ILE A 739 -28.22 2.84 40.08
C ILE A 739 -28.14 1.83 41.25
N ALA A 740 -28.77 0.66 41.14
CA ALA A 740 -28.59 -0.43 42.11
C ALA A 740 -27.18 -1.04 42.01
N ASP A 741 -26.71 -1.33 40.79
CA ASP A 741 -25.38 -1.87 40.52
C ASP A 741 -24.27 -0.90 41.01
N LEU A 742 -24.44 0.42 40.82
CA LEU A 742 -23.52 1.44 41.37
C LEU A 742 -23.41 1.38 42.90
N ARG A 743 -24.51 1.20 43.63
CA ARG A 743 -24.51 1.12 45.10
C ARG A 743 -23.73 -0.10 45.61
N ILE A 744 -23.79 -1.21 44.88
CA ILE A 744 -23.00 -2.41 45.17
C ILE A 744 -21.51 -2.11 44.91
N MET A 745 -21.18 -1.58 43.72
CA MET A 745 -19.78 -1.30 43.33
C MET A 745 -19.07 -0.25 44.21
N VAL A 746 -19.77 0.72 44.82
CA VAL A 746 -19.17 1.59 45.83
C VAL A 746 -18.86 0.82 47.12
N GLY A 747 -19.77 -0.05 47.58
CA GLY A 747 -19.57 -0.89 48.75
C GLY A 747 -18.41 -1.90 48.60
N GLU A 748 -18.16 -2.36 47.36
CA GLU A 748 -17.04 -3.24 47.01
C GLU A 748 -15.74 -2.50 46.66
N GLY A 749 -15.74 -1.16 46.63
CA GLY A 749 -14.57 -0.34 46.31
C GLY A 749 -14.14 -0.38 44.83
N LEU A 750 -15.05 -0.71 43.91
CA LEU A 750 -14.78 -0.92 42.49
C LEU A 750 -14.94 0.31 41.60
N LEU A 751 -15.51 1.41 42.12
CA LEU A 751 -15.68 2.69 41.41
C LEU A 751 -14.58 3.68 41.77
N ASN A 752 -14.15 4.49 40.81
CA ASN A 752 -13.12 5.51 41.04
C ASN A 752 -13.71 6.86 41.50
N HIS A 753 -12.86 7.74 42.04
CA HIS A 753 -13.31 9.03 42.58
C HIS A 753 -14.00 9.93 41.55
N GLU A 754 -13.51 10.04 40.30
CA GLU A 754 -14.21 10.85 39.28
C GLU A 754 -15.60 10.26 38.95
N GLU A 755 -15.75 8.93 38.98
CA GLU A 755 -17.04 8.27 38.76
C GLU A 755 -18.01 8.54 39.92
N ILE A 756 -17.55 8.48 41.17
CA ILE A 756 -18.35 8.80 42.37
C ILE A 756 -18.79 10.28 42.34
N ASP A 757 -17.84 11.21 42.20
CA ASP A 757 -18.08 12.66 42.11
C ASP A 757 -19.13 12.98 41.03
N SER A 758 -19.07 12.30 39.88
CA SER A 758 -19.99 12.53 38.76
C SER A 758 -21.44 12.18 39.07
N VAL A 759 -21.70 11.16 39.88
CA VAL A 759 -23.07 10.75 40.25
C VAL A 759 -23.54 11.50 41.51
N GLU A 760 -22.64 11.84 42.44
CA GLU A 760 -22.94 12.71 43.58
C GLU A 760 -23.35 14.13 43.15
N ALA A 761 -22.79 14.65 42.05
CA ALA A 761 -23.22 15.91 41.43
C ALA A 761 -24.69 15.91 40.92
N LEU A 762 -25.35 14.75 40.93
CA LEU A 762 -26.79 14.58 40.65
C LEU A 762 -27.60 14.23 41.92
N ALA A 763 -27.07 14.53 43.11
CA ALA A 763 -27.67 14.24 44.42
C ALA A 763 -27.99 12.74 44.64
N MET A 764 -26.96 11.91 44.48
CA MET A 764 -27.02 10.47 44.76
C MET A 764 -27.06 10.16 46.26
N GLU A 765 -27.92 9.23 46.66
CA GLU A 765 -28.03 8.75 48.04
C GLU A 765 -27.39 7.36 48.18
N TRP A 766 -26.24 7.30 48.84
CA TRP A 766 -25.56 6.07 49.28
C TRP A 766 -26.05 5.68 50.69
N LEU A 767 -27.21 5.01 50.78
CA LEU A 767 -27.82 4.66 52.07
C LEU A 767 -27.06 3.54 52.81
N PRO A 768 -26.67 3.72 54.09
CA PRO A 768 -26.16 2.65 54.94
C PRO A 768 -27.31 1.77 55.46
N GLY A 769 -27.02 0.49 55.73
CA GLY A 769 -28.02 -0.57 55.81
C GLY A 769 -29.01 -0.56 56.98
N LEU A 770 -30.16 -1.20 56.75
CA LEU A 770 -31.09 -1.73 57.74
C LEU A 770 -31.73 -3.02 57.16
N ALA A 771 -32.29 -3.88 58.02
CA ALA A 771 -32.64 -5.25 57.65
C ALA A 771 -34.03 -5.70 58.15
N CYS A 772 -34.46 -6.83 57.59
CA CYS A 772 -35.49 -7.76 58.08
C CYS A 772 -36.99 -7.47 57.87
N ASP A 773 -37.68 -8.60 57.67
CA ASP A 773 -39.08 -8.96 57.93
C ASP A 773 -40.23 -8.20 57.23
N ASN A 774 -40.88 -8.87 56.27
CA ASN A 774 -41.98 -9.79 56.62
C ASN A 774 -42.50 -10.67 55.45
N ALA A 775 -42.85 -11.92 55.79
CA ALA A 775 -43.67 -12.88 55.04
C ALA A 775 -44.26 -13.86 56.08
N PRO A 776 -45.35 -14.64 55.82
CA PRO A 776 -46.01 -14.90 54.53
C PRO A 776 -47.56 -14.76 54.56
N ALA A 777 -48.22 -15.07 53.45
CA ALA A 777 -49.63 -15.47 53.37
C ALA A 777 -49.83 -16.54 52.26
N ALA A 778 -50.87 -17.37 52.34
CA ALA A 778 -51.02 -18.60 51.54
C ALA A 778 -52.27 -18.65 50.63
N LEU A 779 -52.35 -19.72 49.82
CA LEU A 779 -53.35 -20.02 48.77
C LEU A 779 -54.80 -20.17 49.27
N PRO A 780 -55.78 -20.10 48.36
CA PRO A 780 -56.49 -21.34 47.96
C PRO A 780 -56.57 -21.55 46.42
N ALA A 781 -57.22 -22.62 45.96
CA ALA A 781 -57.04 -23.16 44.59
C ALA A 781 -58.32 -23.73 43.92
N THR A 782 -58.31 -23.76 42.56
CA THR A 782 -58.99 -24.72 41.63
C THR A 782 -60.54 -24.84 41.64
N PRO A 783 -61.24 -24.97 40.48
CA PRO A 783 -61.21 -26.23 39.70
C PRO A 783 -61.31 -26.15 38.14
N THR A 784 -60.77 -27.22 37.52
CA THR A 784 -61.25 -28.07 36.38
C THR A 784 -62.23 -27.45 35.34
N THR A 785 -62.09 -27.63 34.02
CA THR A 785 -61.91 -28.89 33.21
C THR A 785 -61.31 -28.50 31.81
N ALA A 786 -60.99 -29.32 30.78
CA ALA A 786 -61.45 -30.65 30.38
C ALA A 786 -60.50 -31.47 29.44
N THR A 787 -61.01 -32.63 29.05
CA THR A 787 -60.57 -33.77 28.18
C THR A 787 -60.53 -33.46 26.66
N LEU A 788 -59.53 -33.88 25.85
CA LEU A 788 -59.18 -35.25 25.34
C LEU A 788 -60.09 -35.78 24.19
N PRO A 789 -59.68 -36.74 23.31
CA PRO A 789 -58.51 -37.64 23.36
C PRO A 789 -57.65 -37.68 22.04
N ALA A 790 -56.89 -38.77 21.83
CA ALA A 790 -56.08 -39.06 20.64
C ALA A 790 -56.36 -40.48 20.08
N ASP A 791 -55.69 -40.82 18.95
CA ASP A 791 -55.14 -42.13 18.52
C ASP A 791 -55.55 -42.65 17.10
N THR A 792 -54.77 -43.63 16.60
CA THR A 792 -54.96 -44.60 15.49
C THR A 792 -54.35 -44.38 14.08
N ALA A 793 -53.36 -45.25 13.78
CA ALA A 793 -53.14 -46.07 12.57
C ALA A 793 -52.86 -45.50 11.13
N LYS A 794 -51.65 -45.87 10.63
CA LYS A 794 -51.28 -46.48 9.31
C LYS A 794 -52.28 -46.44 8.12
N PRO A 795 -51.81 -46.26 6.85
CA PRO A 795 -50.90 -47.23 6.20
C PRO A 795 -49.89 -46.72 5.12
N THR A 796 -49.04 -47.65 4.65
CA THR A 796 -48.25 -47.57 3.38
C THR A 796 -48.80 -48.59 2.38
N PRO A 797 -49.02 -48.23 1.09
CA PRO A 797 -48.13 -48.65 -0.02
C PRO A 797 -48.17 -47.61 -1.20
N PRO A 798 -47.83 -47.91 -2.48
CA PRO A 798 -46.86 -48.85 -3.10
C PRO A 798 -45.77 -48.09 -3.93
N PRO A 799 -44.82 -48.76 -4.63
CA PRO A 799 -43.79 -48.11 -5.46
C PRO A 799 -44.15 -47.90 -6.95
N ASP A 800 -43.32 -47.09 -7.63
CA ASP A 800 -43.11 -46.88 -9.08
C ASP A 800 -44.26 -46.42 -10.00
N LEU A 801 -44.11 -45.19 -10.55
CA LEU A 801 -43.51 -45.01 -11.90
C LEU A 801 -43.13 -43.53 -12.16
N ALA A 802 -42.28 -43.27 -13.16
CA ALA A 802 -41.52 -42.01 -13.28
C ALA A 802 -42.15 -40.90 -14.14
N GLN A 803 -41.85 -39.63 -13.79
CA GLN A 803 -41.80 -38.49 -14.73
C GLN A 803 -40.67 -37.49 -14.36
N PRO A 804 -40.19 -36.64 -15.29
CA PRO A 804 -38.80 -36.19 -15.26
C PRO A 804 -38.50 -34.72 -14.87
N SER A 805 -37.22 -34.52 -14.56
CA SER A 805 -36.40 -33.30 -14.73
C SER A 805 -36.79 -31.96 -14.06
N ARG A 806 -36.08 -31.66 -12.96
CA ARG A 806 -35.44 -30.35 -12.73
C ARG A 806 -34.04 -30.54 -12.16
N HIS A 807 -33.00 -30.42 -13.01
CA HIS A 807 -31.62 -30.60 -12.57
C HIS A 807 -31.17 -29.45 -11.66
N HIS A 808 -30.75 -29.79 -10.44
CA HIS A 808 -30.15 -28.86 -9.50
C HIS A 808 -28.64 -28.76 -9.75
N PRO A 809 -28.02 -27.56 -9.67
CA PRO A 809 -26.57 -27.47 -9.51
C PRO A 809 -26.18 -28.14 -8.19
N ALA A 810 -25.41 -29.21 -8.32
CA ALA A 810 -25.12 -30.22 -7.32
C ALA A 810 -23.82 -30.02 -6.50
N PHE A 811 -23.69 -28.95 -5.69
CA PHE A 811 -22.70 -28.95 -4.59
C PHE A 811 -23.29 -29.63 -3.35
N TRP A 812 -22.70 -30.73 -2.87
CA TRP A 812 -23.28 -31.56 -1.80
C TRP A 812 -22.31 -31.85 -0.64
N ILE A 813 -22.70 -31.39 0.54
CA ILE A 813 -22.99 -32.21 1.74
C ILE A 813 -22.28 -33.56 1.80
N ALA A 814 -21.48 -33.77 2.85
CA ALA A 814 -21.12 -35.11 3.32
C ALA A 814 -22.34 -35.76 4.00
N ASP A 815 -22.57 -37.04 3.71
CA ASP A 815 -23.65 -37.83 4.33
C ASP A 815 -23.43 -38.07 5.82
N ARG A 816 -24.45 -38.64 6.49
CA ARG A 816 -24.58 -38.77 7.96
C ARG A 816 -23.60 -39.73 8.66
N GLN A 817 -22.34 -39.81 8.23
CA GLN A 817 -21.29 -40.44 9.02
C GLN A 817 -20.66 -39.40 9.96
N SER A 818 -20.44 -39.78 11.21
CA SER A 818 -19.86 -38.92 12.24
C SER A 818 -18.45 -38.47 11.85
N ALA A 819 -18.15 -37.18 12.06
CA ALA A 819 -16.79 -36.67 11.86
C ALA A 819 -15.77 -37.49 12.66
N PRO A 820 -14.56 -37.76 12.13
CA PRO A 820 -13.54 -38.55 12.83
C PRO A 820 -13.25 -38.00 14.23
N SER A 821 -13.26 -38.88 15.24
CA SER A 821 -13.16 -38.47 16.65
C SER A 821 -11.90 -37.63 16.93
N ALA A 822 -10.76 -37.98 16.32
CA ALA A 822 -9.49 -37.26 16.43
C ALA A 822 -9.56 -35.76 16.02
N LEU A 823 -10.42 -35.39 15.07
CA LEU A 823 -10.63 -33.99 14.68
C LEU A 823 -11.31 -33.14 15.76
N SER A 824 -11.93 -33.79 16.74
CA SER A 824 -12.85 -33.17 17.69
C SER A 824 -12.18 -32.48 18.88
N GLU A 825 -10.89 -32.77 19.10
CA GLU A 825 -10.10 -32.36 20.27
C GLU A 825 -9.05 -31.28 19.91
N VAL A 826 -8.40 -31.41 18.76
CA VAL A 826 -7.28 -30.56 18.31
C VAL A 826 -7.64 -29.07 18.16
N LEU A 827 -8.91 -28.75 17.87
CA LEU A 827 -9.36 -27.38 17.62
C LEU A 827 -9.67 -26.58 18.90
N LEU A 828 -9.81 -27.24 20.06
CA LEU A 828 -10.24 -26.62 21.32
C LEU A 828 -9.10 -25.98 22.15
N HIS A 829 -7.85 -25.98 21.68
CA HIS A 829 -6.68 -25.71 22.52
C HIS A 829 -5.69 -24.64 22.00
N GLY A 830 -6.07 -23.76 21.07
CA GLY A 830 -5.22 -22.58 20.79
C GLY A 830 -5.67 -21.61 19.68
N GLY A 831 -5.73 -20.32 20.04
CA GLY A 831 -5.67 -19.19 19.10
C GLY A 831 -7.01 -18.53 18.74
N ARG A 832 -7.04 -17.18 18.70
CA ARG A 832 -8.18 -16.38 18.18
C ARG A 832 -8.33 -16.46 16.65
N ARG A 833 -7.37 -17.05 15.95
CA ARG A 833 -7.28 -17.12 14.48
C ARG A 833 -6.75 -18.51 14.10
N GLN A 834 -7.46 -19.23 13.25
CA GLN A 834 -7.10 -20.56 12.78
C GLN A 834 -7.36 -20.68 11.27
N LEU A 835 -6.47 -21.36 10.57
CA LEU A 835 -6.57 -21.68 9.14
C LEU A 835 -6.70 -23.19 8.99
N LEU A 836 -7.83 -23.67 8.48
CA LEU A 836 -8.11 -25.08 8.28
C LEU A 836 -8.08 -25.42 6.78
N SER A 837 -7.16 -26.29 6.38
CA SER A 837 -7.04 -26.77 5.00
C SER A 837 -7.38 -28.26 4.88
N LEU A 838 -8.36 -28.58 4.03
CA LEU A 838 -8.64 -29.93 3.54
C LEU A 838 -8.89 -29.88 2.03
N PRO A 839 -8.64 -30.95 1.26
CA PRO A 839 -8.96 -31.03 -0.17
C PRO A 839 -10.39 -30.61 -0.55
N ALA A 840 -10.61 -30.31 -1.84
CA ALA A 840 -11.96 -30.11 -2.36
C ALA A 840 -12.82 -31.36 -2.12
N GLY A 841 -14.13 -31.21 -1.87
CA GLY A 841 -15.04 -32.32 -1.54
C GLY A 841 -14.95 -32.87 -0.10
N ALA A 842 -13.82 -32.69 0.60
CA ALA A 842 -13.51 -33.24 1.94
C ALA A 842 -14.30 -32.64 3.13
N GLY A 843 -15.51 -32.12 2.94
CA GLY A 843 -16.43 -31.80 4.05
C GLY A 843 -16.11 -30.57 4.92
N LYS A 844 -15.17 -29.69 4.54
CA LYS A 844 -14.77 -28.47 5.29
C LYS A 844 -15.89 -27.75 6.04
N THR A 845 -16.95 -27.34 5.32
CA THR A 845 -18.14 -26.66 5.86
C THR A 845 -18.85 -27.47 6.96
N MET A 846 -18.88 -28.80 6.84
CA MET A 846 -19.49 -29.69 7.84
C MET A 846 -18.64 -29.75 9.11
N ILE A 847 -17.31 -29.81 8.98
CA ILE A 847 -16.36 -29.77 10.10
C ILE A 847 -16.48 -28.43 10.84
N ALA A 848 -16.50 -27.31 10.11
CA ALA A 848 -16.68 -25.98 10.69
C ALA A 848 -18.02 -25.79 11.41
N ALA A 849 -19.12 -26.29 10.83
CA ALA A 849 -20.44 -26.28 11.47
C ALA A 849 -20.46 -27.15 12.74
N THR A 850 -19.84 -28.33 12.70
CA THR A 850 -19.75 -29.28 13.83
C THR A 850 -18.85 -28.75 14.96
N LEU A 851 -17.80 -28.00 14.63
CA LEU A 851 -16.99 -27.27 15.61
C LEU A 851 -17.81 -26.16 16.29
N ALA A 852 -18.47 -25.31 15.50
CA ALA A 852 -19.28 -24.21 16.02
C ALA A 852 -20.50 -24.68 16.85
N SER A 853 -21.01 -25.90 16.62
CA SER A 853 -22.07 -26.50 17.46
C SER A 853 -21.60 -27.06 18.80
N LYS A 854 -20.28 -27.20 19.03
CA LYS A 854 -19.72 -27.64 20.34
C LYS A 854 -19.65 -26.52 21.36
N THR A 855 -19.53 -25.27 20.92
CA THR A 855 -19.58 -24.09 21.79
C THR A 855 -21.03 -23.85 22.23
N ALA A 856 -21.23 -23.33 23.45
CA ALA A 856 -22.56 -23.08 24.01
C ALA A 856 -23.29 -21.93 23.27
N SER A 857 -24.14 -22.30 22.31
CA SER A 857 -25.04 -21.40 21.56
C SER A 857 -24.43 -20.14 20.89
N PRO A 858 -23.21 -20.19 20.32
CA PRO A 858 -22.52 -19.02 19.74
C PRO A 858 -23.29 -18.36 18.59
N VAL A 859 -23.05 -17.07 18.36
CA VAL A 859 -23.53 -16.36 17.17
C VAL A 859 -22.47 -16.39 16.06
N CYS A 860 -22.85 -16.92 14.90
CA CYS A 860 -21.91 -17.20 13.80
C CYS A 860 -22.17 -16.30 12.58
N LEU A 861 -21.11 -15.70 12.04
CA LEU A 861 -21.11 -15.04 10.74
C LEU A 861 -20.30 -15.86 9.74
N VAL A 862 -20.94 -16.25 8.64
CA VAL A 862 -20.27 -16.96 7.53
C VAL A 862 -20.17 -16.05 6.31
N LEU A 863 -18.93 -15.77 5.92
CA LEU A 863 -18.57 -15.01 4.72
C LEU A 863 -18.16 -15.96 3.59
N GLY A 864 -18.64 -15.68 2.38
CA GLY A 864 -18.27 -16.44 1.18
C GLY A 864 -18.22 -15.58 -0.09
N PRO A 865 -17.82 -16.17 -1.23
CA PRO A 865 -17.59 -15.42 -2.47
C PRO A 865 -18.87 -14.92 -3.15
N ASP A 866 -19.93 -15.76 -3.22
CA ASP A 866 -21.14 -15.46 -4.00
C ASP A 866 -22.42 -16.06 -3.38
N PRO A 867 -23.63 -15.56 -3.74
CA PRO A 867 -24.89 -16.06 -3.19
C PRO A 867 -25.14 -17.55 -3.44
N THR A 868 -24.75 -18.07 -4.61
CA THR A 868 -24.99 -19.47 -4.99
C THR A 868 -24.23 -20.40 -4.06
N TYR A 869 -22.94 -20.14 -3.86
CA TYR A 869 -22.11 -20.87 -2.91
C TYR A 869 -22.71 -20.83 -1.50
N LEU A 870 -23.10 -19.64 -1.01
CA LEU A 870 -23.68 -19.48 0.33
C LEU A 870 -25.02 -20.21 0.51
N HIS A 871 -25.86 -20.34 -0.53
CA HIS A 871 -27.06 -21.18 -0.49
C HIS A 871 -26.77 -22.67 -0.27
N HIS A 872 -25.59 -23.16 -0.66
CA HIS A 872 -25.18 -24.54 -0.39
C HIS A 872 -24.60 -24.68 1.02
N VAL A 873 -23.77 -23.72 1.45
CA VAL A 873 -23.27 -23.61 2.84
C VAL A 873 -24.43 -23.69 3.84
N VAL A 874 -25.51 -22.93 3.65
CA VAL A 874 -26.73 -22.98 4.48
C VAL A 874 -27.30 -24.37 4.67
N LYS A 875 -27.32 -25.20 3.61
CA LYS A 875 -27.87 -26.56 3.69
C LYS A 875 -27.02 -27.43 4.61
N THR A 876 -25.71 -27.40 4.44
CA THR A 876 -24.75 -28.10 5.30
C THR A 876 -24.87 -27.63 6.76
N TRP A 877 -24.88 -26.31 6.98
CA TRP A 877 -25.02 -25.74 8.32
C TRP A 877 -26.35 -26.10 8.99
N ARG A 878 -27.48 -26.12 8.27
CA ARG A 878 -28.79 -26.52 8.81
C ARG A 878 -28.91 -28.03 9.10
N LEU A 879 -28.03 -28.89 8.58
CA LEU A 879 -27.98 -30.31 8.97
C LEU A 879 -27.38 -30.50 10.36
N VAL A 880 -26.43 -29.65 10.75
CA VAL A 880 -25.77 -29.67 12.07
C VAL A 880 -26.54 -28.81 13.09
N ARG A 881 -27.03 -27.65 12.65
CA ARG A 881 -27.56 -26.59 13.52
C ARG A 881 -28.87 -26.00 13.00
N PRO A 882 -30.03 -26.54 13.39
CA PRO A 882 -31.31 -25.87 13.16
C PRO A 882 -31.44 -24.65 14.09
N GLY A 883 -31.43 -23.44 13.53
CA GLY A 883 -31.52 -22.19 14.28
C GLY A 883 -31.95 -20.99 13.42
N PRO A 884 -32.05 -19.78 14.02
CA PRO A 884 -32.35 -18.55 13.30
C PRO A 884 -31.33 -18.28 12.19
N LEU A 885 -31.82 -17.92 11.01
CA LEU A 885 -31.00 -17.67 9.83
C LEU A 885 -31.36 -16.31 9.23
N ALA A 886 -30.35 -15.46 9.07
CA ALA A 886 -30.44 -14.24 8.27
C ALA A 886 -29.37 -14.18 7.18
N ALA A 887 -29.63 -13.37 6.16
CA ALA A 887 -28.73 -13.21 5.02
C ALA A 887 -28.70 -11.75 4.55
N LEU A 888 -27.49 -11.18 4.48
CA LEU A 888 -27.25 -9.82 4.02
C LEU A 888 -27.33 -9.73 2.49
N ASN A 889 -28.19 -8.82 2.02
CA ASN A 889 -28.37 -8.47 0.61
C ASN A 889 -28.55 -9.68 -0.33
N MET A 890 -29.18 -10.75 0.18
CA MET A 890 -29.65 -11.91 -0.57
C MET A 890 -30.79 -12.61 0.17
N ARG A 891 -31.70 -13.27 -0.57
CA ARG A 891 -32.71 -14.15 0.03
C ARG A 891 -32.06 -15.51 0.37
N PRO A 892 -32.30 -16.11 1.55
CA PRO A 892 -31.57 -17.30 1.99
C PRO A 892 -31.99 -18.62 1.33
N THR A 893 -33.23 -18.75 0.83
CA THR A 893 -33.65 -19.89 -0.02
C THR A 893 -34.71 -19.49 -1.05
N ARG A 894 -34.92 -20.36 -2.06
CA ARG A 894 -36.05 -20.26 -3.02
C ARG A 894 -37.23 -21.18 -2.70
N ASN A 895 -37.07 -22.13 -1.77
CA ASN A 895 -38.06 -23.18 -1.47
C ASN A 895 -38.41 -23.19 0.04
N GLY A 896 -39.57 -22.64 0.39
CA GLY A 896 -40.31 -22.92 1.63
C GLY A 896 -39.76 -22.33 2.93
N ASN A 897 -38.52 -22.66 3.31
CA ASN A 897 -38.06 -22.44 4.68
C ASN A 897 -37.50 -21.02 4.88
N ALA A 898 -38.28 -20.22 5.61
CA ALA A 898 -37.99 -18.83 5.93
C ALA A 898 -36.61 -18.60 6.59
N GLY A 899 -36.12 -17.39 6.36
CA GLY A 899 -34.95 -16.77 6.97
C GLY A 899 -34.92 -15.30 6.57
N THR A 900 -34.48 -14.42 7.46
CA THR A 900 -34.62 -12.97 7.27
C THR A 900 -33.64 -12.48 6.20
N THR A 901 -34.14 -11.65 5.27
CA THR A 901 -33.26 -10.90 4.35
C THR A 901 -33.01 -9.54 4.98
N LEU A 902 -31.73 -9.19 5.16
CA LEU A 902 -31.27 -7.94 5.76
C LEU A 902 -30.68 -7.05 4.65
N ALA A 903 -31.00 -5.76 4.64
CA ALA A 903 -30.59 -4.82 3.59
C ALA A 903 -29.64 -3.72 4.09
N SER A 904 -29.82 -3.23 5.32
CA SER A 904 -29.01 -2.16 5.92
C SER A 904 -28.12 -2.64 7.08
N ALA A 905 -27.18 -1.78 7.48
CA ALA A 905 -26.34 -1.98 8.68
C ALA A 905 -27.15 -1.87 10.00
N GLY A 906 -28.28 -1.14 9.98
CA GLY A 906 -29.24 -1.10 11.09
C GLY A 906 -30.03 -2.40 11.21
N ASP A 907 -30.59 -2.90 10.11
CA ASP A 907 -31.35 -4.16 10.08
C ASP A 907 -30.57 -5.32 10.72
N LEU A 908 -29.25 -5.34 10.49
CA LEU A 908 -28.33 -6.35 11.01
C LEU A 908 -28.17 -6.25 12.53
N ALA A 909 -28.00 -5.05 13.07
CA ALA A 909 -27.91 -4.83 14.52
C ALA A 909 -29.26 -5.11 15.19
N ASP A 910 -30.36 -4.58 14.65
CA ASP A 910 -31.72 -4.80 15.16
C ASP A 910 -32.08 -6.30 15.18
N TRP A 911 -31.81 -7.02 14.09
CA TRP A 911 -32.05 -8.47 14.02
C TRP A 911 -31.17 -9.22 15.02
N MET A 912 -29.89 -8.88 15.15
CA MET A 912 -28.99 -9.50 16.12
C MET A 912 -29.42 -9.26 17.58
N THR A 913 -29.93 -8.07 17.90
CA THR A 913 -30.45 -7.73 19.24
C THR A 913 -31.78 -8.43 19.56
N GLN A 914 -32.55 -8.82 18.54
CA GLN A 914 -33.88 -9.45 18.69
C GLN A 914 -33.87 -10.98 18.69
N GLN A 915 -32.74 -11.65 18.42
CA GLN A 915 -32.71 -13.08 18.10
C GLN A 915 -31.99 -13.94 19.16
N PRO A 916 -32.43 -15.19 19.38
CA PRO A 916 -31.92 -16.01 20.48
C PRO A 916 -30.51 -16.58 20.22
N PRO A 917 -29.85 -17.08 21.27
CA PRO A 917 -28.59 -17.83 21.17
C PRO A 917 -28.74 -19.00 20.20
N GLY A 918 -27.82 -19.13 19.23
CA GLY A 918 -27.94 -20.07 18.11
C GLY A 918 -27.88 -19.45 16.71
N SER A 919 -27.97 -18.13 16.60
CA SER A 919 -28.15 -17.41 15.34
C SER A 919 -26.99 -17.54 14.34
N LEU A 920 -27.35 -17.65 13.05
CA LEU A 920 -26.44 -17.76 11.91
C LEU A 920 -26.73 -16.65 10.89
N VAL A 921 -25.70 -15.88 10.52
CA VAL A 921 -25.78 -14.83 9.51
C VAL A 921 -24.87 -15.13 8.32
N LEU A 922 -25.36 -14.89 7.11
CA LEU A 922 -24.62 -15.02 5.86
C LEU A 922 -24.31 -13.64 5.28
N ALA A 923 -23.11 -13.46 4.74
CA ALA A 923 -22.80 -12.32 3.87
C ALA A 923 -21.79 -12.71 2.79
N ARG A 924 -21.69 -11.91 1.71
CA ARG A 924 -20.59 -12.05 0.74
C ARG A 924 -19.40 -11.24 1.22
N TYR A 925 -18.21 -11.54 0.71
CA TYR A 925 -17.01 -10.73 0.97
C TYR A 925 -17.21 -9.22 0.74
N ARG A 926 -18.03 -8.83 -0.25
CA ARG A 926 -18.35 -7.42 -0.54
C ARG A 926 -19.26 -6.74 0.49
N ASP A 927 -20.01 -7.51 1.27
CA ASP A 927 -20.90 -6.99 2.32
C ASP A 927 -20.14 -6.74 3.64
N ALA A 928 -18.87 -7.14 3.74
CA ALA A 928 -18.02 -6.91 4.91
C ALA A 928 -17.92 -5.43 5.33
N GLY A 929 -18.02 -4.50 4.37
CA GLY A 929 -18.07 -3.06 4.65
C GLY A 929 -19.30 -2.63 5.43
N LEU A 930 -20.47 -3.22 5.13
CA LEU A 930 -21.74 -2.98 5.82
C LEU A 930 -21.73 -3.60 7.22
N ILE A 931 -21.07 -4.75 7.41
CA ILE A 931 -20.88 -5.37 8.73
C ILE A 931 -19.96 -4.50 9.60
N ALA A 932 -18.89 -3.95 9.03
CA ALA A 932 -18.02 -3.00 9.72
C ALA A 932 -18.73 -1.67 10.04
N GLU A 933 -19.59 -1.18 9.15
CA GLU A 933 -20.49 -0.05 9.41
C GLU A 933 -21.46 -0.35 10.56
N SER A 934 -22.05 -1.54 10.60
CA SER A 934 -22.91 -2.00 11.70
C SER A 934 -22.17 -2.07 13.05
N HIS A 935 -20.91 -2.53 13.08
CA HIS A 935 -20.07 -2.49 14.30
C HIS A 935 -19.62 -1.08 14.73
N ARG A 936 -19.46 -0.14 13.79
CA ARG A 936 -18.97 1.23 14.08
C ARG A 936 -20.06 2.23 14.41
N ASP A 937 -21.23 2.04 13.81
CA ASP A 937 -22.24 3.08 13.66
C ASP A 937 -23.66 2.57 14.05
N HIS A 938 -23.82 1.27 14.40
CA HIS A 938 -25.06 0.65 14.91
C HIS A 938 -24.87 -0.30 16.12
N ASP A 939 -23.74 -0.23 16.84
CA ASP A 939 -23.46 -1.01 18.07
C ASP A 939 -23.61 -2.56 17.96
N LEU A 940 -23.44 -3.14 16.75
CA LEU A 940 -23.46 -4.58 16.51
C LEU A 940 -22.46 -5.35 17.41
N PRO A 941 -22.90 -6.31 18.25
CA PRO A 941 -22.01 -7.07 19.14
C PRO A 941 -20.99 -7.93 18.37
N PRO A 942 -19.86 -8.29 19.00
CA PRO A 942 -18.85 -9.15 18.39
C PRO A 942 -19.40 -10.55 18.09
N TRP A 943 -18.98 -11.12 16.97
CA TRP A 943 -19.31 -12.50 16.57
C TRP A 943 -18.49 -13.51 17.37
N ASP A 944 -19.08 -14.62 17.82
CA ASP A 944 -18.31 -15.66 18.50
C ASP A 944 -17.39 -16.38 17.52
N HIS A 945 -17.93 -16.71 16.35
CA HIS A 945 -17.22 -17.33 15.24
C HIS A 945 -17.46 -16.56 13.94
N LEU A 946 -16.43 -15.89 13.43
CA LEU A 946 -16.37 -15.40 12.05
C LEU A 946 -15.71 -16.48 11.19
N ILE A 947 -16.40 -16.94 10.16
CA ILE A 947 -16.00 -18.08 9.33
C ILE A 947 -15.90 -17.62 7.88
N VAL A 948 -14.74 -17.84 7.26
CA VAL A 948 -14.41 -17.34 5.91
C VAL A 948 -14.25 -18.53 4.98
N GLU A 949 -15.29 -18.83 4.21
CA GLU A 949 -15.35 -19.95 3.25
C GLU A 949 -14.70 -19.59 1.92
N GLU A 950 -13.74 -20.41 1.44
CA GLU A 950 -12.89 -20.14 0.27
C GLU A 950 -11.90 -18.97 0.50
N ALA A 951 -11.31 -18.92 1.70
CA ALA A 951 -10.47 -17.82 2.19
C ALA A 951 -9.21 -17.53 1.34
N HIS A 952 -8.78 -18.44 0.47
CA HIS A 952 -7.70 -18.17 -0.49
C HIS A 952 -8.06 -17.03 -1.46
N ARG A 953 -9.35 -16.86 -1.77
CA ARG A 953 -9.87 -15.77 -2.61
C ARG A 953 -9.77 -14.39 -1.97
N THR A 954 -9.64 -14.32 -0.64
CA THR A 954 -9.36 -13.06 0.08
C THR A 954 -7.88 -12.90 0.41
N ALA A 955 -7.02 -13.82 -0.03
CA ALA A 955 -5.63 -13.94 0.39
C ALA A 955 -4.59 -13.72 -0.74
N GLU A 956 -4.95 -13.05 -1.83
CA GLU A 956 -4.00 -12.73 -2.92
C GLU A 956 -2.96 -11.70 -2.45
N GLY A 957 -1.67 -12.05 -2.59
CA GLY A 957 -0.56 -11.21 -2.17
C GLY A 957 -0.35 -11.18 -0.64
N ILE A 958 0.00 -10.00 -0.12
CA ILE A 958 0.24 -9.77 1.32
C ILE A 958 -0.93 -8.93 1.86
N ILE A 959 -1.51 -9.37 2.97
CA ILE A 959 -2.63 -8.66 3.60
C ILE A 959 -2.09 -7.54 4.49
N ASP A 960 -2.17 -6.32 3.99
CA ASP A 960 -1.96 -5.08 4.73
C ASP A 960 -3.30 -4.29 4.86
N PRO A 961 -3.37 -3.19 5.64
CA PRO A 961 -4.60 -2.43 5.83
C PRO A 961 -5.19 -1.76 4.58
N HIS A 962 -4.48 -1.77 3.44
CA HIS A 962 -4.97 -1.28 2.15
C HIS A 962 -5.42 -2.42 1.21
N HIS A 963 -5.30 -3.69 1.65
CA HIS A 963 -5.77 -4.83 0.89
C HIS A 963 -7.29 -4.78 0.65
N PRO A 964 -7.83 -5.13 -0.54
CA PRO A 964 -9.26 -5.05 -0.85
C PRO A 964 -10.20 -5.82 0.10
N HIS A 965 -9.65 -6.80 0.83
CA HIS A 965 -10.38 -7.59 1.84
C HIS A 965 -9.87 -7.37 3.27
N ALA A 966 -9.10 -6.31 3.55
CA ALA A 966 -8.56 -5.99 4.88
C ALA A 966 -9.64 -6.01 5.99
N THR A 967 -10.84 -5.49 5.71
CA THR A 967 -12.01 -5.47 6.62
C THR A 967 -12.43 -6.86 7.13
N ILE A 968 -12.15 -7.93 6.39
CA ILE A 968 -12.44 -9.32 6.79
C ILE A 968 -11.36 -9.85 7.75
N HIS A 969 -10.13 -9.37 7.59
CA HIS A 969 -8.94 -9.94 8.22
C HIS A 969 -8.47 -9.17 9.46
N TYR A 970 -8.75 -7.87 9.58
CA TYR A 970 -8.36 -7.06 10.73
C TYR A 970 -9.49 -6.92 11.77
N ASP A 971 -9.10 -6.74 13.03
CA ASP A 971 -10.01 -6.62 14.18
C ASP A 971 -10.75 -5.27 14.26
N ASP A 972 -10.32 -4.26 13.51
CA ASP A 972 -11.01 -2.97 13.34
C ASP A 972 -12.07 -2.98 12.21
N GLY A 973 -12.14 -4.06 11.43
CA GLY A 973 -13.15 -4.29 10.40
C GLY A 973 -14.38 -5.04 10.93
N ILE A 974 -14.24 -6.35 11.15
CA ILE A 974 -15.31 -7.20 11.71
C ILE A 974 -14.84 -7.75 13.06
N LEU A 975 -15.55 -7.40 14.13
CA LEU A 975 -15.23 -7.78 15.51
C LEU A 975 -15.65 -9.23 15.77
N ALA A 976 -14.71 -10.12 16.07
CA ALA A 976 -15.02 -11.51 16.40
C ALA A 976 -14.11 -12.08 17.49
N HIS A 977 -14.66 -12.90 18.38
CA HIS A 977 -13.93 -13.63 19.42
C HIS A 977 -12.98 -14.67 18.81
N SER A 978 -13.37 -15.29 17.69
CA SER A 978 -12.54 -16.20 16.89
C SER A 978 -12.76 -16.04 15.38
N ARG A 979 -11.71 -16.29 14.59
CA ARG A 979 -11.77 -16.39 13.12
C ARG A 979 -11.30 -17.75 12.64
N LEU A 980 -12.11 -18.40 11.82
CA LEU A 980 -11.79 -19.66 11.15
C LEU A 980 -11.76 -19.46 9.63
N TYR A 981 -10.57 -19.60 9.03
CA TYR A 981 -10.37 -19.51 7.59
C TYR A 981 -10.42 -20.90 6.96
N LEU A 982 -11.28 -21.10 5.97
CA LEU A 982 -11.53 -22.39 5.33
C LEU A 982 -11.10 -22.33 3.86
N THR A 983 -10.23 -23.24 3.42
CA THR A 983 -9.81 -23.32 2.01
C THR A 983 -9.38 -24.74 1.62
N ALA A 984 -9.41 -25.04 0.31
CA ALA A 984 -8.72 -26.20 -0.26
C ALA A 984 -7.23 -25.92 -0.55
N THR A 985 -6.89 -24.65 -0.79
CA THR A 985 -5.69 -24.24 -1.52
C THR A 985 -4.97 -23.10 -0.78
N PRO A 986 -4.42 -23.36 0.43
CA PRO A 986 -3.81 -22.33 1.29
C PRO A 986 -2.54 -21.72 0.67
N CYS A 987 -1.97 -22.38 -0.33
CA CYS A 987 -0.77 -21.98 -1.08
C CYS A 987 -1.07 -22.09 -2.58
N ILE A 988 -0.90 -21.00 -3.34
CA ILE A 988 -1.09 -20.95 -4.80
C ILE A 988 0.12 -20.22 -5.42
N PRO A 989 0.97 -20.89 -6.22
CA PRO A 989 2.08 -20.22 -6.92
C PRO A 989 1.61 -19.47 -8.19
N TYR A 990 2.31 -18.41 -8.61
CA TYR A 990 1.97 -17.68 -9.84
C TYR A 990 2.15 -18.50 -11.13
N GLN A 991 3.01 -19.52 -11.08
CA GLN A 991 3.31 -20.55 -12.08
C GLN A 991 4.44 -21.41 -11.50
N LEU A 992 4.63 -22.65 -11.96
CA LEU A 992 5.81 -23.44 -11.57
C LEU A 992 7.11 -22.85 -12.13
N PRO A 993 8.26 -23.03 -11.45
CA PRO A 993 9.58 -22.68 -11.98
C PRO A 993 9.93 -23.49 -13.24
N VAL A 994 11.02 -23.12 -13.93
CA VAL A 994 11.51 -23.87 -15.13
C VAL A 994 12.45 -25.02 -14.73
N HIS A 995 13.16 -24.86 -13.61
CA HIS A 995 14.09 -25.85 -13.06
C HIS A 995 13.72 -26.10 -11.59
N ALA A 996 13.86 -27.35 -11.12
CA ALA A 996 13.53 -27.73 -9.74
C ALA A 996 14.33 -26.91 -8.70
N ASP A 997 15.56 -26.54 -9.04
CA ASP A 997 16.50 -25.80 -8.20
C ASP A 997 16.06 -24.34 -7.90
N GLN A 998 15.04 -23.83 -8.58
CA GLN A 998 14.50 -22.49 -8.33
C GLN A 998 13.47 -22.55 -7.19
N MET A 999 13.84 -21.98 -6.04
CA MET A 999 12.94 -21.82 -4.90
C MET A 999 11.63 -21.11 -5.26
N TRP A 1000 10.58 -21.44 -4.51
CA TRP A 1000 9.21 -20.98 -4.72
C TRP A 1000 9.02 -19.54 -4.21
N ASP A 1001 9.74 -18.59 -4.79
CA ASP A 1001 9.77 -17.17 -4.37
C ASP A 1001 8.57 -16.36 -4.89
N ALA A 1002 7.64 -16.97 -5.62
CA ALA A 1002 6.59 -16.31 -6.39
C ALA A 1002 5.18 -16.87 -6.09
N TRP A 1003 4.71 -16.66 -4.85
CA TRP A 1003 3.34 -16.99 -4.44
C TRP A 1003 2.32 -15.94 -4.89
N ALA A 1004 1.20 -16.41 -5.47
CA ALA A 1004 -0.01 -15.62 -5.66
C ALA A 1004 -0.84 -15.58 -4.37
N VAL A 1005 -0.98 -16.74 -3.70
CA VAL A 1005 -1.53 -16.88 -2.34
C VAL A 1005 -0.53 -17.68 -1.50
N ASN A 1006 -0.26 -17.23 -0.29
CA ASN A 1006 0.43 -18.04 0.72
C ASN A 1006 -0.11 -17.62 2.10
N MET A 1007 -1.10 -18.37 2.58
CA MET A 1007 -1.76 -18.12 3.86
C MET A 1007 -0.92 -18.60 5.07
N PRO A 1008 -0.25 -19.78 5.04
CA PRO A 1008 0.51 -20.26 6.19
C PRO A 1008 1.69 -19.36 6.58
N ASN A 1009 2.35 -18.72 5.61
CA ASN A 1009 3.43 -17.76 5.88
C ASN A 1009 2.94 -16.35 6.27
N GLN A 1010 1.63 -16.14 6.48
CA GLN A 1010 1.05 -14.86 6.87
C GLN A 1010 0.33 -14.94 8.23
N PRO A 1011 0.86 -14.29 9.30
CA PRO A 1011 0.36 -14.47 10.67
C PRO A 1011 -1.09 -13.99 10.89
N ILE A 1012 -1.65 -13.23 9.95
CA ILE A 1012 -3.04 -12.77 10.00
C ILE A 1012 -4.06 -13.92 9.90
N PHE A 1013 -3.68 -15.06 9.33
CA PHE A 1013 -4.52 -16.26 9.26
C PHE A 1013 -4.43 -17.15 10.52
N GLY A 1014 -3.45 -16.88 11.40
CA GLY A 1014 -3.24 -17.61 12.65
C GLY A 1014 -2.58 -18.97 12.46
N ILE A 1015 -2.95 -19.95 13.29
CA ILE A 1015 -2.35 -21.29 13.25
C ILE A 1015 -2.92 -22.07 12.08
N HIS A 1016 -2.06 -22.56 11.18
CA HIS A 1016 -2.44 -23.45 10.09
C HIS A 1016 -2.56 -24.90 10.61
N GLN A 1017 -3.73 -25.49 10.41
CA GLN A 1017 -3.99 -26.91 10.61
C GLN A 1017 -4.26 -27.57 9.26
N HIS A 1018 -3.47 -28.60 8.96
CA HIS A 1018 -3.70 -29.56 7.89
C HIS A 1018 -4.28 -30.84 8.50
N THR A 1019 -5.14 -31.55 7.77
CA THR A 1019 -6.02 -32.57 8.37
C THR A 1019 -6.08 -33.90 7.63
N ALA A 1020 -5.98 -33.89 6.30
CA ALA A 1020 -5.97 -35.08 5.46
C ALA A 1020 -5.38 -34.68 4.10
N GLU A 1021 -4.49 -35.51 3.56
CA GLU A 1021 -3.94 -35.34 2.23
C GLU A 1021 -4.89 -35.90 1.16
N ARG A 1022 -4.68 -35.51 -0.11
CA ARG A 1022 -5.53 -35.98 -1.20
C ARG A 1022 -5.46 -37.51 -1.42
N PRO A 1023 -4.28 -38.17 -1.43
CA PRO A 1023 -4.19 -39.61 -1.69
C PRO A 1023 -4.91 -40.46 -0.64
N GLU A 1024 -4.94 -40.02 0.62
CA GLU A 1024 -5.68 -40.68 1.71
C GLU A 1024 -7.19 -40.70 1.39
N LEU A 1025 -7.74 -39.56 0.98
CA LEU A 1025 -9.16 -39.43 0.63
C LEU A 1025 -9.55 -40.09 -0.70
N GLU A 1026 -8.59 -40.34 -1.61
CA GLU A 1026 -8.82 -41.17 -2.79
C GLU A 1026 -8.76 -42.67 -2.45
N ALA A 1027 -7.91 -43.07 -1.50
CA ALA A 1027 -7.84 -44.45 -1.01
C ALA A 1027 -9.08 -44.85 -0.16
N ASP A 1028 -9.62 -43.92 0.63
CA ASP A 1028 -10.85 -44.09 1.41
C ASP A 1028 -12.16 -43.98 0.58
N GLU A 1029 -12.06 -43.92 -0.76
CA GLU A 1029 -13.17 -43.68 -1.71
C GLU A 1029 -14.01 -42.39 -1.45
N VAL A 1030 -13.46 -41.45 -0.67
CA VAL A 1030 -14.11 -40.15 -0.35
C VAL A 1030 -14.07 -39.20 -1.54
N LEU A 1031 -13.01 -39.27 -2.36
CA LEU A 1031 -12.80 -38.47 -3.57
C LEU A 1031 -12.54 -39.35 -4.81
N SER A 1032 -12.95 -38.86 -5.98
CA SER A 1032 -12.59 -39.49 -7.26
C SER A 1032 -11.11 -39.25 -7.59
N PRO A 1033 -10.38 -40.25 -8.10
CA PRO A 1033 -9.08 -40.03 -8.73
C PRO A 1033 -9.22 -39.11 -9.96
N TYR A 1034 -8.18 -38.33 -10.21
CA TYR A 1034 -8.08 -37.46 -11.38
C TYR A 1034 -6.92 -37.87 -12.29
N GLN A 1035 -7.07 -37.58 -13.58
CA GLN A 1035 -6.01 -37.62 -14.57
C GLN A 1035 -5.89 -36.23 -15.20
N TRP A 1036 -4.70 -35.91 -15.70
CA TRP A 1036 -4.49 -34.76 -16.56
C TRP A 1036 -3.80 -35.21 -17.86
N MET A 1037 -4.19 -34.60 -18.97
CA MET A 1037 -3.82 -35.01 -20.33
C MET A 1037 -3.42 -33.78 -21.14
N GLN A 1038 -2.20 -33.76 -21.66
CA GLN A 1038 -1.73 -32.76 -22.63
C GLN A 1038 -1.73 -33.39 -24.03
N ILE A 1039 -2.21 -32.65 -25.04
CA ILE A 1039 -2.13 -33.09 -26.44
C ILE A 1039 -1.57 -31.96 -27.31
N HIS A 1040 -0.48 -32.26 -28.01
CA HIS A 1040 0.12 -31.35 -28.99
C HIS A 1040 -0.49 -31.60 -30.37
N VAL A 1041 -1.25 -30.62 -30.88
CA VAL A 1041 -1.90 -30.69 -32.19
C VAL A 1041 -1.16 -29.75 -33.16
N PRO A 1042 -0.69 -30.24 -34.33
CA PRO A 1042 -0.05 -29.39 -35.31
C PRO A 1042 -1.05 -28.38 -35.89
N GLN A 1043 -0.67 -27.11 -35.97
CA GLN A 1043 -1.49 -26.07 -36.59
C GLN A 1043 -1.61 -26.34 -38.11
N PRO A 1044 -2.84 -26.38 -38.66
CA PRO A 1044 -3.01 -26.48 -40.10
C PRO A 1044 -2.44 -25.22 -40.78
N PRO A 1045 -1.81 -25.34 -41.96
CA PRO A 1045 -1.26 -24.20 -42.67
C PRO A 1045 -2.36 -23.19 -43.05
N PRO A 1046 -2.05 -21.88 -43.11
CA PRO A 1046 -3.01 -20.87 -43.51
C PRO A 1046 -3.46 -21.12 -44.96
N LEU A 1047 -4.77 -21.19 -45.18
CA LEU A 1047 -5.35 -21.41 -46.50
C LEU A 1047 -5.10 -20.19 -47.41
N PRO A 1048 -4.60 -20.38 -48.64
CA PRO A 1048 -4.39 -19.27 -49.58
C PRO A 1048 -5.73 -18.75 -50.11
N GLY A 1049 -6.17 -17.58 -49.65
CA GLY A 1049 -7.42 -16.95 -50.09
C GLY A 1049 -7.51 -15.46 -49.71
N PRO A 1050 -8.27 -14.64 -50.48
CA PRO A 1050 -8.31 -13.20 -50.27
C PRO A 1050 -9.30 -12.76 -49.17
N ARG A 1051 -8.78 -12.01 -48.19
CA ARG A 1051 -9.53 -11.04 -47.34
C ARG A 1051 -10.84 -11.52 -46.68
N TRP A 1052 -10.85 -12.70 -46.06
CA TRP A 1052 -11.76 -12.98 -44.94
C TRP A 1052 -10.98 -12.79 -43.63
N SER A 1053 -11.58 -12.18 -42.60
CA SER A 1053 -10.81 -11.77 -41.41
C SER A 1053 -10.23 -12.98 -40.67
N ASN A 1054 -8.99 -12.88 -40.16
CA ASN A 1054 -8.25 -13.97 -39.48
C ASN A 1054 -8.86 -14.43 -38.13
N SER A 1055 -10.08 -14.02 -37.78
CA SER A 1055 -10.71 -14.29 -36.49
C SER A 1055 -11.16 -15.75 -36.25
N PRO A 1056 -11.81 -16.46 -37.20
CA PRO A 1056 -12.55 -17.69 -36.86
C PRO A 1056 -11.70 -18.96 -36.77
N MET A 1057 -10.48 -18.99 -37.34
CA MET A 1057 -9.66 -20.20 -37.39
C MET A 1057 -8.71 -20.38 -36.18
N ARG A 1058 -8.64 -19.39 -35.27
CA ARG A 1058 -7.65 -19.35 -34.17
C ARG A 1058 -7.65 -20.56 -33.23
N TRP A 1059 -8.80 -21.23 -33.07
CA TRP A 1059 -9.00 -22.33 -32.13
C TRP A 1059 -9.01 -23.73 -32.75
N ARG A 1060 -8.83 -23.84 -34.08
CA ARG A 1060 -9.10 -25.09 -34.81
C ARG A 1060 -8.29 -26.27 -34.29
N ALA A 1061 -6.99 -26.08 -34.05
CA ALA A 1061 -6.10 -27.14 -33.55
C ALA A 1061 -6.46 -27.55 -32.10
N GLN A 1062 -6.75 -26.60 -31.22
CA GLN A 1062 -7.14 -26.87 -29.84
C GLN A 1062 -8.50 -27.57 -29.75
N ALA A 1063 -9.46 -27.21 -30.60
CA ALA A 1063 -10.77 -27.86 -30.67
C ALA A 1063 -10.67 -29.32 -31.15
N ILE A 1064 -9.81 -29.61 -32.15
CA ILE A 1064 -9.51 -30.99 -32.59
C ILE A 1064 -8.92 -31.82 -31.44
N GLY A 1065 -7.92 -31.28 -30.73
CA GLY A 1065 -7.29 -31.98 -29.60
C GLY A 1065 -8.23 -32.21 -28.42
N ALA A 1066 -9.12 -31.25 -28.14
CA ALA A 1066 -10.15 -31.40 -27.13
C ALA A 1066 -11.16 -32.48 -27.51
N ALA A 1067 -11.72 -32.44 -28.73
CA ALA A 1067 -12.70 -33.42 -29.21
C ALA A 1067 -12.16 -34.86 -29.10
N HIS A 1068 -10.96 -35.10 -29.63
CA HIS A 1068 -10.33 -36.41 -29.60
C HIS A 1068 -10.17 -36.98 -28.18
N LEU A 1069 -9.74 -36.16 -27.21
CA LEU A 1069 -9.60 -36.61 -25.82
C LEU A 1069 -10.94 -36.77 -25.09
N ILE A 1070 -11.97 -36.01 -25.47
CA ILE A 1070 -13.34 -36.17 -24.92
C ILE A 1070 -13.95 -37.50 -25.39
N GLU A 1071 -13.82 -37.81 -26.68
CA GLU A 1071 -14.32 -39.05 -27.29
C GLU A 1071 -13.58 -40.29 -26.78
N LEU A 1072 -12.23 -40.26 -26.80
CA LEU A 1072 -11.37 -41.37 -26.38
C LEU A 1072 -11.65 -41.83 -24.94
N ASN A 1073 -12.06 -40.91 -24.07
CA ASN A 1073 -12.33 -41.17 -22.65
C ASN A 1073 -13.85 -41.20 -22.32
N ASN A 1074 -14.75 -41.15 -23.32
CA ASN A 1074 -16.21 -41.14 -23.15
C ASN A 1074 -16.71 -40.08 -22.14
N LEU A 1075 -16.12 -38.88 -22.19
CA LEU A 1075 -16.39 -37.78 -21.25
C LEU A 1075 -17.67 -37.04 -21.67
N ARG A 1076 -18.65 -36.94 -20.76
CA ARG A 1076 -20.03 -36.52 -21.08
C ARG A 1076 -20.43 -35.17 -20.47
N ARG A 1077 -19.79 -34.76 -19.39
CA ARG A 1077 -20.01 -33.50 -18.68
C ARG A 1077 -18.71 -32.71 -18.69
N VAL A 1078 -18.54 -31.87 -19.72
CA VAL A 1078 -17.27 -31.19 -20.00
C VAL A 1078 -17.44 -29.68 -19.97
N VAL A 1079 -16.47 -28.96 -19.39
CA VAL A 1079 -16.39 -27.50 -19.49
C VAL A 1079 -15.11 -27.07 -20.19
N ALA A 1080 -15.24 -26.28 -21.25
CA ALA A 1080 -14.12 -25.53 -21.80
C ALA A 1080 -14.06 -24.13 -21.18
N VAL A 1081 -12.94 -23.81 -20.53
CA VAL A 1081 -12.71 -22.52 -19.88
C VAL A 1081 -11.97 -21.60 -20.84
N LEU A 1082 -12.59 -20.48 -21.21
CA LEU A 1082 -12.07 -19.43 -22.08
C LEU A 1082 -11.89 -18.10 -21.32
N LYS A 1083 -11.10 -17.17 -21.88
CA LYS A 1083 -10.83 -15.87 -21.24
C LYS A 1083 -12.05 -14.94 -21.23
N ASP A 1084 -12.75 -14.87 -22.35
CA ASP A 1084 -13.89 -13.98 -22.57
C ASP A 1084 -14.94 -14.69 -23.43
N LEU A 1085 -16.14 -14.12 -23.49
CA LEU A 1085 -17.28 -14.73 -24.18
C LEU A 1085 -17.02 -14.91 -25.68
N LYS A 1086 -16.33 -13.97 -26.34
CA LYS A 1086 -15.98 -14.05 -27.75
C LYS A 1086 -14.99 -15.18 -28.05
N GLN A 1087 -14.09 -15.47 -27.11
CA GLN A 1087 -13.22 -16.66 -27.17
C GLN A 1087 -14.01 -17.95 -26.92
N ALA A 1088 -14.99 -17.95 -26.00
CA ALA A 1088 -15.89 -19.08 -25.76
C ALA A 1088 -16.75 -19.43 -26.99
N GLU A 1089 -17.38 -18.42 -27.61
CA GLU A 1089 -18.13 -18.53 -28.87
C GLU A 1089 -17.23 -19.08 -29.99
N ALA A 1090 -16.05 -18.48 -30.20
CA ALA A 1090 -15.15 -18.90 -31.28
C ALA A 1090 -14.57 -20.31 -31.06
N PHE A 1091 -14.36 -20.75 -29.81
CA PHE A 1091 -13.96 -22.12 -29.49
C PHE A 1091 -15.11 -23.10 -29.70
N ALA A 1092 -16.31 -22.78 -29.20
CA ALA A 1092 -17.54 -23.56 -29.38
C ALA A 1092 -17.86 -23.78 -30.87
N CYS A 1093 -17.75 -22.74 -31.70
CA CYS A 1093 -17.97 -22.86 -33.15
C CYS A 1093 -16.94 -23.77 -33.85
N GLN A 1094 -15.71 -23.90 -33.35
CA GLN A 1094 -14.75 -24.87 -33.91
C GLN A 1094 -15.02 -26.29 -33.39
N LEU A 1095 -15.39 -26.43 -32.11
CA LEU A 1095 -15.72 -27.71 -31.49
C LEU A 1095 -16.98 -28.34 -32.11
N ALA A 1096 -18.00 -27.54 -32.44
CA ALA A 1096 -19.22 -27.98 -33.11
C ALA A 1096 -19.01 -28.50 -34.54
N VAL A 1097 -17.88 -28.18 -35.18
CA VAL A 1097 -17.48 -28.76 -36.47
C VAL A 1097 -16.76 -30.11 -36.29
N GLN A 1098 -16.29 -30.43 -35.08
CA GLN A 1098 -15.65 -31.72 -34.77
C GLN A 1098 -16.65 -32.71 -34.16
N MET A 1099 -17.44 -32.27 -33.17
CA MET A 1099 -18.35 -33.12 -32.40
C MET A 1099 -19.81 -32.84 -32.75
N LEU A 1100 -20.29 -33.43 -33.85
CA LEU A 1100 -21.66 -33.20 -34.34
C LEU A 1100 -22.75 -33.75 -33.41
N ASP A 1101 -22.44 -34.78 -32.62
CA ASP A 1101 -23.39 -35.44 -31.71
C ASP A 1101 -23.40 -34.83 -30.27
N ALA A 1102 -22.69 -33.72 -30.05
CA ALA A 1102 -22.55 -33.08 -28.73
C ALA A 1102 -23.43 -31.82 -28.56
N GLU A 1103 -24.08 -31.66 -27.40
CA GLU A 1103 -24.77 -30.41 -27.05
C GLU A 1103 -23.74 -29.38 -26.55
N ILE A 1104 -23.34 -28.45 -27.41
CA ILE A 1104 -22.36 -27.42 -27.10
C ILE A 1104 -23.08 -26.13 -26.65
N VAL A 1105 -22.83 -25.72 -25.40
CA VAL A 1105 -23.59 -24.64 -24.73
C VAL A 1105 -22.70 -23.44 -24.41
N VAL A 1106 -23.14 -22.24 -24.79
CA VAL A 1106 -22.48 -20.96 -24.47
C VAL A 1106 -23.42 -20.07 -23.63
N PRO A 1107 -23.05 -19.65 -22.41
CA PRO A 1107 -23.87 -18.74 -21.60
C PRO A 1107 -24.10 -17.39 -22.31
N PRO A 1108 -25.27 -16.74 -22.15
CA PRO A 1108 -26.35 -17.04 -21.22
C PRO A 1108 -27.46 -17.94 -21.80
N GLN A 1109 -27.26 -18.56 -22.97
CA GLN A 1109 -28.30 -19.39 -23.60
C GLN A 1109 -28.65 -20.57 -22.67
N GLY A 1110 -29.94 -20.73 -22.37
CA GLY A 1110 -30.43 -21.78 -21.49
C GLY A 1110 -30.39 -23.13 -22.18
N ALA A 1111 -29.89 -24.16 -21.50
CA ALA A 1111 -29.85 -25.52 -22.03
C ALA A 1111 -31.25 -25.98 -22.45
N THR A 1112 -31.32 -26.54 -23.65
CA THR A 1112 -32.54 -27.11 -24.23
C THR A 1112 -32.90 -28.44 -23.56
N ARG A 1113 -34.03 -29.05 -23.95
CA ARG A 1113 -34.44 -30.35 -23.36
C ARG A 1113 -33.46 -31.44 -23.79
N GLN A 1114 -32.68 -31.91 -22.82
CA GLN A 1114 -31.68 -32.98 -22.95
C GLN A 1114 -32.24 -34.26 -23.58
N GLN A 1115 -31.46 -34.89 -24.45
CA GLN A 1115 -31.58 -36.33 -24.73
C GLN A 1115 -30.66 -37.11 -23.80
N HIS A 1116 -31.08 -38.30 -23.36
CA HIS A 1116 -30.53 -38.97 -22.17
C HIS A 1116 -29.13 -39.62 -22.34
N ASN A 1117 -28.41 -39.36 -23.43
CA ASN A 1117 -27.16 -40.07 -23.75
C ASN A 1117 -26.11 -39.26 -24.55
N GLN A 1118 -26.34 -37.98 -24.84
CA GLN A 1118 -25.38 -37.13 -25.58
C GLN A 1118 -24.39 -36.43 -24.64
N PRO A 1119 -23.12 -36.20 -25.07
CA PRO A 1119 -22.16 -35.41 -24.30
C PRO A 1119 -22.52 -33.92 -24.36
N VAL A 1120 -22.47 -33.24 -23.21
CA VAL A 1120 -22.77 -31.81 -23.05
C VAL A 1120 -21.47 -31.07 -22.75
N ILE A 1121 -21.11 -30.12 -23.62
CA ILE A 1121 -19.83 -29.39 -23.54
C ILE A 1121 -20.09 -27.90 -23.41
N ARG A 1122 -19.84 -27.35 -22.22
CA ARG A 1122 -20.13 -25.95 -21.90
C ARG A 1122 -18.88 -25.08 -22.10
N CYS A 1123 -18.92 -24.17 -23.08
CA CYS A 1123 -17.86 -23.20 -23.31
C CYS A 1123 -18.20 -21.91 -22.57
N GLN A 1124 -17.41 -21.55 -21.56
CA GLN A 1124 -17.70 -20.43 -20.65
C GLN A 1124 -16.43 -19.68 -20.24
N ARG A 1125 -16.58 -18.54 -19.55
CA ARG A 1125 -15.45 -17.79 -18.98
C ARG A 1125 -14.97 -18.44 -17.68
N ALA A 1126 -13.70 -18.24 -17.33
CA ALA A 1126 -13.17 -18.62 -16.01
C ALA A 1126 -13.93 -17.99 -14.83
N SER A 1127 -14.53 -16.81 -15.04
CA SER A 1127 -15.37 -16.11 -14.06
C SER A 1127 -16.81 -16.63 -13.96
N ASP A 1128 -17.27 -17.48 -14.89
CA ASP A 1128 -18.65 -17.96 -14.91
C ASP A 1128 -18.84 -19.13 -13.93
N PRO A 1129 -20.01 -19.28 -13.27
CA PRO A 1129 -20.25 -20.38 -12.34
C PRO A 1129 -20.05 -21.74 -13.01
N MET A 1130 -19.07 -22.49 -12.51
CA MET A 1130 -18.78 -23.86 -12.94
C MET A 1130 -19.94 -24.80 -12.57
N PRO A 1131 -20.39 -25.69 -13.47
CA PRO A 1131 -21.26 -26.79 -13.09
C PRO A 1131 -20.51 -27.74 -12.12
N PRO A 1132 -21.20 -28.36 -11.15
CA PRO A 1132 -20.55 -29.17 -10.11
C PRO A 1132 -20.63 -30.69 -10.32
N ASP A 1133 -21.33 -31.16 -11.36
CA ASP A 1133 -21.24 -32.53 -11.84
C ASP A 1133 -20.38 -32.50 -13.11
N LEU A 1134 -19.10 -32.87 -13.01
CA LEU A 1134 -18.12 -32.76 -14.09
C LEU A 1134 -17.30 -34.02 -14.24
N ASP A 1135 -17.13 -34.44 -15.49
CA ASP A 1135 -16.18 -35.48 -15.88
C ASP A 1135 -14.85 -34.84 -16.26
N ALA A 1136 -14.89 -33.67 -16.94
CA ALA A 1136 -13.68 -33.01 -17.42
C ALA A 1136 -13.71 -31.48 -17.50
N VAL A 1137 -12.51 -30.88 -17.43
CA VAL A 1137 -12.26 -29.46 -17.68
C VAL A 1137 -11.18 -29.29 -18.76
N VAL A 1138 -11.49 -28.54 -19.82
CA VAL A 1138 -10.61 -28.26 -20.97
C VAL A 1138 -10.03 -26.84 -20.85
N LEU A 1139 -8.70 -26.73 -20.95
CA LEU A 1139 -7.91 -25.52 -20.71
C LEU A 1139 -7.05 -25.18 -21.96
N PRO A 1140 -7.62 -24.60 -23.02
CA PRO A 1140 -6.99 -24.46 -24.34
C PRO A 1140 -6.06 -23.24 -24.51
N ALA A 1141 -5.73 -22.51 -23.44
CA ALA A 1141 -5.00 -21.25 -23.51
C ALA A 1141 -4.26 -20.87 -22.21
N ASP A 1142 -3.26 -20.00 -22.32
CA ASP A 1142 -2.43 -19.51 -21.21
C ASP A 1142 -2.94 -18.21 -20.57
N HIS A 1143 -4.07 -17.66 -21.02
CA HIS A 1143 -4.51 -16.30 -20.66
C HIS A 1143 -4.99 -16.11 -19.21
N TYR A 1144 -5.08 -17.19 -18.43
CA TYR A 1144 -5.58 -17.21 -17.05
C TYR A 1144 -4.49 -16.87 -16.03
N THR A 1145 -4.91 -16.45 -14.84
CA THR A 1145 -4.13 -16.55 -13.59
C THR A 1145 -4.22 -17.97 -13.01
N THR A 1146 -3.27 -18.36 -12.16
CA THR A 1146 -3.37 -19.64 -11.43
C THR A 1146 -4.57 -19.67 -10.49
N ILE A 1147 -4.99 -18.52 -9.93
CA ILE A 1147 -6.15 -18.43 -9.03
C ILE A 1147 -7.44 -18.77 -9.79
N GLU A 1148 -7.65 -18.21 -10.99
CA GLU A 1148 -8.77 -18.57 -11.86
C GLU A 1148 -8.78 -20.06 -12.23
N LEU A 1149 -7.60 -20.66 -12.47
CA LEU A 1149 -7.48 -22.10 -12.73
C LEU A 1149 -7.77 -22.96 -11.49
N VAL A 1150 -7.29 -22.57 -10.31
CA VAL A 1150 -7.62 -23.22 -9.04
C VAL A 1150 -9.13 -23.20 -8.81
N ASP A 1151 -9.77 -22.04 -8.99
CA ASP A 1151 -11.21 -21.89 -8.82
C ASP A 1151 -12.03 -22.67 -9.87
N ALA A 1152 -11.54 -22.78 -11.10
CA ALA A 1152 -12.16 -23.58 -12.17
C ALA A 1152 -12.00 -25.10 -11.95
N LEU A 1153 -10.86 -25.56 -11.44
CA LEU A 1153 -10.61 -26.98 -11.15
C LEU A 1153 -11.32 -27.47 -9.88
N ARG A 1154 -11.62 -26.58 -8.92
CA ARG A 1154 -12.23 -26.94 -7.61
C ARG A 1154 -13.41 -27.92 -7.66
N PRO A 1155 -14.40 -27.82 -8.59
CA PRO A 1155 -15.52 -28.76 -8.63
C PRO A 1155 -15.16 -30.13 -9.25
N LEU A 1156 -14.10 -30.19 -10.06
CA LEU A 1156 -13.56 -31.44 -10.60
C LEU A 1156 -12.74 -32.15 -9.52
N MET A 1157 -11.84 -31.42 -8.84
CA MET A 1157 -11.03 -31.96 -7.73
C MET A 1157 -11.89 -32.40 -6.53
N GLY A 1158 -13.16 -31.98 -6.44
CA GLY A 1158 -14.11 -32.37 -5.38
C GLY A 1158 -15.14 -33.43 -5.76
N GLN A 1159 -14.97 -34.17 -6.87
CA GLN A 1159 -15.87 -35.26 -7.23
C GLN A 1159 -15.75 -36.46 -6.28
N ARG A 1160 -16.79 -37.32 -6.29
CA ARG A 1160 -16.84 -38.59 -5.56
C ARG A 1160 -16.99 -39.78 -6.52
N PRO A 1161 -16.47 -40.99 -6.19
CA PRO A 1161 -16.50 -42.14 -7.08
C PRO A 1161 -17.90 -42.51 -7.58
N GLN A 1162 -18.94 -42.29 -6.76
CA GLN A 1162 -20.35 -42.59 -7.12
C GLN A 1162 -20.96 -41.60 -8.13
N ARG A 1163 -20.20 -40.57 -8.55
CA ARG A 1163 -20.62 -39.54 -9.52
C ARG A 1163 -19.78 -39.56 -10.78
N ALA A 1164 -18.47 -39.72 -10.62
CA ALA A 1164 -17.50 -39.92 -11.68
C ALA A 1164 -16.43 -40.86 -11.13
N THR A 1165 -16.27 -42.04 -11.72
CA THR A 1165 -15.25 -43.02 -11.29
C THR A 1165 -13.83 -42.49 -11.48
N GLN A 1166 -13.65 -41.57 -12.43
CA GLN A 1166 -12.42 -40.84 -12.69
C GLN A 1166 -12.76 -39.48 -13.30
N THR A 1167 -11.88 -38.49 -13.13
CA THR A 1167 -12.04 -37.14 -13.71
C THR A 1167 -10.84 -36.74 -14.57
N ALA A 1168 -11.00 -35.80 -15.50
CA ALA A 1168 -9.99 -35.46 -16.51
C ALA A 1168 -9.73 -33.95 -16.69
N ILE A 1169 -8.48 -33.53 -16.61
CA ILE A 1169 -8.03 -32.17 -16.96
C ILE A 1169 -7.35 -32.21 -18.32
N ILE A 1170 -7.90 -31.51 -19.32
CA ILE A 1170 -7.46 -31.59 -20.72
C ILE A 1170 -6.77 -30.28 -21.15
N VAL A 1171 -5.54 -30.39 -21.64
CA VAL A 1171 -4.71 -29.25 -22.11
C VAL A 1171 -4.36 -29.43 -23.59
N PRO A 1172 -5.19 -28.93 -24.52
CA PRO A 1172 -4.96 -29.06 -25.95
C PRO A 1172 -4.12 -27.88 -26.47
N GLU A 1173 -2.93 -28.16 -26.98
CA GLU A 1173 -1.92 -27.17 -27.33
C GLU A 1173 -1.57 -27.17 -28.82
N ALA A 1174 -1.61 -26.00 -29.45
CA ALA A 1174 -1.45 -25.84 -30.89
C ALA A 1174 0.01 -25.53 -31.29
N VAL A 1175 0.73 -26.55 -31.75
CA VAL A 1175 2.17 -26.51 -32.07
C VAL A 1175 2.39 -26.20 -33.57
N ALA A 1176 3.48 -25.52 -33.94
CA ALA A 1176 3.78 -25.28 -35.35
C ALA A 1176 4.12 -26.61 -36.09
N PRO A 1177 3.69 -26.80 -37.34
CA PRO A 1177 4.06 -27.99 -38.11
C PRO A 1177 5.59 -28.05 -38.26
N ASN A 1178 6.16 -29.23 -37.94
CA ASN A 1178 7.61 -29.51 -37.89
C ASN A 1178 8.41 -28.80 -36.78
N ALA A 1179 7.78 -28.21 -35.75
CA ALA A 1179 8.52 -27.85 -34.54
C ALA A 1179 9.00 -29.11 -33.78
N PRO A 1180 10.20 -29.11 -33.20
CA PRO A 1180 10.64 -30.18 -32.30
C PRO A 1180 9.79 -30.20 -31.03
N ALA A 1181 9.76 -31.34 -30.33
CA ALA A 1181 9.11 -31.45 -29.03
C ALA A 1181 9.67 -30.40 -28.06
N PRO A 1182 8.82 -29.67 -27.31
CA PRO A 1182 9.28 -28.58 -26.46
C PRO A 1182 10.13 -29.11 -25.30
N THR A 1183 11.36 -28.61 -25.18
CA THR A 1183 12.30 -28.98 -24.11
C THR A 1183 11.96 -28.38 -22.74
N GLU A 1184 11.04 -27.42 -22.70
CA GLU A 1184 10.52 -26.79 -21.47
C GLU A 1184 8.98 -26.82 -21.47
N PRO A 1185 8.33 -27.03 -20.31
CA PRO A 1185 6.87 -27.00 -20.22
C PRO A 1185 6.32 -25.60 -20.53
N THR A 1186 5.27 -25.56 -21.34
CA THR A 1186 4.74 -24.33 -21.94
C THR A 1186 4.02 -23.42 -20.94
N ALA A 1187 3.70 -22.19 -21.34
CA ALA A 1187 3.06 -21.20 -20.46
C ALA A 1187 1.64 -21.60 -20.03
N VAL A 1188 0.93 -22.42 -20.83
CA VAL A 1188 -0.32 -23.07 -20.41
C VAL A 1188 0.00 -24.08 -19.31
N MET A 1189 0.87 -25.04 -19.64
CA MET A 1189 1.19 -26.20 -18.82
C MET A 1189 1.69 -25.79 -17.43
N ARG A 1190 2.67 -24.88 -17.34
CA ARG A 1190 3.22 -24.37 -16.07
C ARG A 1190 2.21 -23.66 -15.16
N LYS A 1191 1.06 -23.23 -15.68
CA LYS A 1191 -0.05 -22.67 -14.89
C LYS A 1191 -1.08 -23.73 -14.50
N VAL A 1192 -1.38 -24.67 -15.40
CA VAL A 1192 -2.28 -25.79 -15.10
C VAL A 1192 -1.68 -26.68 -14.02
N THR A 1193 -0.43 -27.12 -14.17
CA THR A 1193 0.28 -27.93 -13.17
C THR A 1193 0.47 -27.18 -11.84
N ALA A 1194 0.62 -25.84 -11.88
CA ALA A 1194 0.63 -24.99 -10.69
C ALA A 1194 -0.72 -24.92 -9.96
N ALA A 1195 -1.83 -24.97 -10.70
CA ALA A 1195 -3.18 -25.01 -10.15
C ALA A 1195 -3.56 -26.41 -9.63
N ILE A 1196 -3.06 -27.48 -10.28
CA ILE A 1196 -3.16 -28.85 -9.78
C ILE A 1196 -2.41 -28.97 -8.45
N TRP A 1197 -1.14 -28.55 -8.39
CA TRP A 1197 -0.35 -28.59 -7.15
C TRP A 1197 -1.02 -27.84 -5.98
N ALA A 1198 -1.73 -26.73 -6.26
CA ALA A 1198 -2.42 -25.99 -5.22
C ALA A 1198 -3.61 -26.76 -4.59
N HIS A 1199 -4.24 -27.69 -5.32
CA HIS A 1199 -5.27 -28.62 -4.82
C HIS A 1199 -4.68 -29.93 -4.29
N ASP A 1200 -3.54 -30.34 -4.82
CA ASP A 1200 -2.81 -31.57 -4.46
C ASP A 1200 -1.29 -31.33 -4.46
N PRO A 1201 -0.72 -30.90 -3.32
CA PRO A 1201 0.72 -30.70 -3.19
C PRO A 1201 1.52 -32.01 -3.31
N THR A 1202 0.88 -33.17 -3.11
CA THR A 1202 1.53 -34.49 -2.99
C THR A 1202 1.96 -35.06 -4.34
N THR A 1203 1.24 -34.73 -5.42
CA THR A 1203 1.54 -35.21 -6.78
C THR A 1203 2.94 -34.88 -7.31
N PHE A 1204 3.66 -33.94 -6.67
CA PHE A 1204 4.93 -33.40 -7.15
C PHE A 1204 6.02 -33.44 -6.08
N ASP A 1205 6.21 -34.59 -5.42
CA ASP A 1205 7.45 -34.86 -4.70
C ASP A 1205 8.68 -34.68 -5.62
N GLN A 1206 9.76 -34.15 -5.06
CA GLN A 1206 10.88 -33.57 -5.79
C GLN A 1206 11.67 -34.61 -6.61
N SER A 1207 11.47 -35.90 -6.34
CA SER A 1207 12.06 -37.01 -7.09
C SER A 1207 11.34 -37.35 -8.40
N ALA A 1208 10.06 -36.98 -8.55
CA ALA A 1208 9.21 -37.43 -9.66
C ALA A 1208 9.32 -36.57 -10.93
N ALA A 1209 9.55 -35.26 -10.79
CA ALA A 1209 9.63 -34.32 -11.91
C ALA A 1209 10.72 -34.71 -12.93
N THR A 1210 11.84 -35.27 -12.45
CA THR A 1210 12.97 -35.74 -13.28
C THR A 1210 12.68 -37.06 -14.01
N ARG A 1211 11.63 -37.80 -13.61
CA ARG A 1211 11.20 -39.05 -14.27
C ARG A 1211 10.03 -38.86 -15.23
N ALA A 1212 9.14 -37.90 -14.97
CA ALA A 1212 7.97 -37.63 -15.81
C ALA A 1212 8.31 -37.11 -17.23
N ALA A 1213 9.54 -36.65 -17.46
CA ALA A 1213 10.07 -36.33 -18.80
C ALA A 1213 10.48 -37.58 -19.62
N GLY A 1214 10.46 -38.77 -19.02
CA GLY A 1214 10.82 -40.04 -19.64
C GLY A 1214 9.64 -40.73 -20.33
N GLU A 1215 9.69 -40.75 -21.66
CA GLU A 1215 9.10 -41.76 -22.55
C GLU A 1215 7.64 -42.21 -22.35
N ARG A 1216 6.73 -41.61 -23.15
CA ARG A 1216 5.73 -42.39 -23.90
C ARG A 1216 5.62 -41.92 -25.36
N THR A 1217 6.69 -42.18 -26.11
CA THR A 1217 6.71 -41.99 -27.57
C THR A 1217 5.80 -43.03 -28.23
N LEU A 1218 4.57 -42.66 -28.59
CA LEU A 1218 3.70 -43.50 -29.41
C LEU A 1218 4.29 -43.62 -30.82
N SER A 1219 5.04 -44.71 -31.04
CA SER A 1219 5.62 -45.06 -32.33
C SER A 1219 4.52 -45.51 -33.31
N ARG A 1220 4.75 -45.23 -34.60
CA ARG A 1220 3.79 -45.44 -35.71
C ARG A 1220 3.16 -46.83 -35.70
N GLY A 1221 1.82 -46.89 -35.71
CA GLY A 1221 1.06 -48.12 -35.89
C GLY A 1221 -0.25 -47.90 -36.66
N ASN A 1222 -0.21 -48.17 -37.98
CA ASN A 1222 -1.32 -48.27 -38.93
C ASN A 1222 -2.22 -47.04 -39.23
N ARG A 1223 -2.19 -46.67 -40.52
CA ARG A 1223 -3.25 -46.11 -41.39
C ARG A 1223 -4.23 -45.10 -40.79
#